data_AF-A0A0D2H0F3-F1
#
_entry.id   AF-A0A0D2H0F3-F1
#
_cell.length_a   1.000
_cell.length_b   1.000
_cell.length_c   1.000
_cell.angle_alpha   90.00
_cell.angle_beta   90.00
_cell.angle_gamma   90.00
#
_symmetry.space_group_name_H-M   'P 1'
#
loop_
_entity.id
_entity.type
_entity.pdbx_description
1 polymer ?
#
loop_
_entity_poly.entity_id
_entity_poly.type
_entity_poly.pdbx_seq_one_letter_code
_entity_poly.pdbx_strand_id
1 'polypeptide(L)'
;MPGYVGFQLALELTNVLPVREIGTLVYTKLLDMARELRNSGSDIVVEADLASIFGRAQVSLELEKAFKAKVHISKVTPLHEGSEIQLRTGPGPTVIRAFQESEYFATIVTLSALSYFIPRESLARMIATGMAKRYEAGVPGASSPCVYEGVESTLAACCTQCGEFQWAPYREEIEDRIRGSMQDYSWSPYYTRLTPAVLLGAMDFLYVVKSLPANRIITLSSQGGFIPLTIWAHHILNLNVVITDLPGPDVSFGDAEGPHVIIHWRRADLPDREELDWNEEGDEDGPEISLHETDMTVLLTCKPEDHDSEHLFAAERHPLSGYGTVFLRRSLNVDTIISDDDEIYKEVVCLTVGFAIAASQRMARELPDPVPQGQDEFEETGQTIRLETWRIMESAKLLFAGITIDPSLCRGFATFISQNGLTETTLPSTFNSFFAMVPSHRPEFSPQARMIRMLESATKHVLIFAHVAEVGKCGDMPIILTDDIITLGSLIRTVRKGNVEPGLVRFDAVFDGVSKILSSGEFSTRDKKRGSAATESLCSDFGWSVLMTTYDDLDPGDVRPELVHIRKGTPTNSKTGERKLRILDGIGIERTAKSYVTPVERGEYTPRTFANHISRKDYYVTLSYEFQITLFISFESTREWQKHGGSKSFQQTLAYSQMAKNLFNTHLIEECSHKDQNGWEQPKKIQLGPDVVAMLGGSEELLDGNTMPEKIIILLTKGDRYARWHAITWLAMGVFDSRRKIALRSNQCCESCALDYLASQKGKWYLVL
;
A
#
# COMPACT_ATOMS: atom_id res chain seq x y z
N MET A 1 -7.39 27.80 -3.35
CA MET A 1 -8.66 27.61 -4.08
C MET A 1 -8.38 27.53 -5.58
N PRO A 2 -8.33 26.33 -6.18
CA PRO A 2 -8.28 26.15 -7.63
C PRO A 2 -9.61 25.54 -8.11
N GLY A 3 -10.61 26.40 -8.38
CA GLY A 3 -11.93 25.99 -8.85
C GLY A 3 -12.39 26.69 -10.13
N TYR A 4 -11.55 27.57 -10.69
CA TYR A 4 -11.96 28.53 -11.71
C TYR A 4 -11.67 28.11 -13.15
N VAL A 5 -10.71 27.21 -13.39
CA VAL A 5 -10.25 26.88 -14.76
C VAL A 5 -11.32 26.12 -15.55
N GLY A 6 -11.98 25.12 -14.95
CA GLY A 6 -13.03 24.36 -15.64
C GLY A 6 -14.32 25.15 -15.91
N PHE A 7 -14.63 26.15 -15.08
CA PHE A 7 -15.79 27.02 -15.31
C PHE A 7 -15.51 28.05 -16.40
N GLN A 8 -14.26 28.51 -16.49
CA GLN A 8 -13.81 29.43 -17.53
C GLN A 8 -13.73 28.76 -18.90
N LEU A 9 -13.31 27.49 -18.98
CA LEU A 9 -13.32 26.70 -20.23
C LEU A 9 -14.76 26.51 -20.78
N ALA A 10 -15.72 26.22 -19.89
CA ALA A 10 -17.13 26.10 -20.27
C ALA A 10 -17.73 27.43 -20.75
N LEU A 11 -17.28 28.56 -20.20
CA LEU A 11 -17.66 29.91 -20.62
C LEU A 11 -17.00 30.34 -21.93
N GLU A 12 -15.73 30.00 -22.15
CA GLU A 12 -15.03 30.33 -23.39
C GLU A 12 -15.59 29.53 -24.58
N LEU A 13 -15.98 28.27 -24.38
CA LEU A 13 -16.68 27.47 -25.39
C LEU A 13 -18.07 28.05 -25.74
N THR A 14 -18.74 28.78 -24.84
CA THR A 14 -20.02 29.44 -25.15
C THR A 14 -19.91 30.68 -26.03
N ASN A 15 -18.72 31.29 -26.15
CA ASN A 15 -18.53 32.54 -26.91
C ASN A 15 -18.11 32.34 -28.37
N VAL A 16 -17.77 31.11 -28.79
CA VAL A 16 -17.12 30.88 -30.10
C VAL A 16 -18.07 30.37 -31.19
N LEU A 17 -19.25 29.80 -30.90
CA LEU A 17 -20.09 29.18 -31.94
C LEU A 17 -21.62 29.43 -31.77
N PRO A 18 -22.30 30.10 -32.71
CA PRO A 18 -23.75 30.27 -32.68
C PRO A 18 -24.47 29.19 -33.51
N VAL A 19 -24.80 28.02 -32.93
CA VAL A 19 -25.73 27.05 -33.54
C VAL A 19 -26.57 26.35 -32.46
N ARG A 20 -27.87 26.67 -32.39
CA ARG A 20 -28.70 26.50 -31.17
C ARG A 20 -29.40 25.16 -30.95
N GLU A 21 -29.42 24.21 -31.89
CA GLU A 21 -30.23 22.98 -31.73
C GLU A 21 -29.52 21.64 -32.04
N ILE A 22 -28.47 21.63 -32.87
CA ILE A 22 -27.62 20.43 -33.07
C ILE A 22 -26.41 20.44 -32.10
N GLY A 23 -25.97 21.63 -31.67
CA GLY A 23 -24.87 21.80 -30.72
C GLY A 23 -25.20 21.38 -29.29
N THR A 24 -26.47 21.42 -28.88
CA THR A 24 -26.88 21.10 -27.49
C THR A 24 -26.60 19.65 -27.13
N LEU A 25 -26.85 18.70 -28.03
CA LEU A 25 -26.61 17.26 -27.77
C LEU A 25 -25.12 16.90 -27.72
N VAL A 26 -24.31 17.51 -28.60
CA VAL A 26 -22.85 17.32 -28.60
C VAL A 26 -22.23 17.98 -27.37
N TYR A 27 -22.72 19.16 -27.02
CA TYR A 27 -22.27 19.91 -25.85
C TYR A 27 -22.64 19.22 -24.53
N THR A 28 -23.85 18.67 -24.41
CA THR A 28 -24.22 17.89 -23.22
C THR A 28 -23.36 16.63 -23.11
N LYS A 29 -23.14 15.89 -24.19
CA LYS A 29 -22.22 14.74 -24.19
C LYS A 29 -20.81 15.13 -23.77
N LEU A 30 -20.28 16.25 -24.26
CA LEU A 30 -18.93 16.71 -23.91
C LEU A 30 -18.85 17.16 -22.45
N LEU A 31 -19.86 17.90 -21.95
CA LEU A 31 -19.94 18.28 -20.54
C LEU A 31 -20.10 17.07 -19.62
N ASP A 32 -20.91 16.10 -20.00
CA ASP A 32 -21.12 14.87 -19.22
C ASP A 32 -19.83 14.04 -19.21
N MET A 33 -19.15 13.91 -20.35
CA MET A 33 -17.82 13.29 -20.42
C MET A 33 -16.79 14.03 -19.56
N ALA A 34 -16.72 15.36 -19.63
CA ALA A 34 -15.81 16.16 -18.81
C ALA A 34 -16.10 16.00 -17.31
N ARG A 35 -17.37 15.88 -16.92
CA ARG A 35 -17.77 15.57 -15.54
C ARG A 35 -17.37 14.16 -15.14
N GLU A 36 -17.58 13.17 -16.00
CA GLU A 36 -17.20 11.78 -15.74
C GLU A 36 -15.69 11.62 -15.60
N LEU A 37 -14.89 12.24 -16.47
CA LEU A 37 -13.42 12.26 -16.37
C LEU A 37 -12.95 12.95 -15.10
N ARG A 38 -13.53 14.12 -14.77
CA ARG A 38 -13.23 14.77 -13.49
C ARG A 38 -13.56 13.89 -12.28
N ASN A 39 -14.66 13.12 -12.36
CA ASN A 39 -15.04 12.17 -11.31
C ASN A 39 -14.05 10.98 -11.24
N SER A 40 -13.47 10.56 -12.37
CA SER A 40 -12.40 9.55 -12.38
C SER A 40 -11.07 10.04 -11.80
N GLY A 41 -10.95 11.36 -11.57
CA GLY A 41 -9.74 12.05 -11.17
C GLY A 41 -8.90 12.54 -12.36
N SER A 42 -9.30 12.25 -13.60
CA SER A 42 -8.55 12.67 -14.79
C SER A 42 -8.97 14.05 -15.30
N ASP A 43 -8.08 14.70 -16.05
CA ASP A 43 -8.35 15.97 -16.72
C ASP A 43 -8.50 15.76 -18.24
N ILE A 44 -9.62 16.23 -18.81
CA ILE A 44 -9.94 16.06 -20.23
C ILE A 44 -8.93 16.74 -21.17
N VAL A 45 -8.40 17.91 -20.79
CA VAL A 45 -7.44 18.66 -21.60
C VAL A 45 -6.11 17.93 -21.56
N VAL A 46 -5.69 17.51 -20.36
CA VAL A 46 -4.46 16.74 -20.18
C VAL A 46 -4.54 15.39 -20.90
N GLU A 47 -5.67 14.68 -20.84
CA GLU A 47 -5.85 13.44 -21.61
C GLU A 47 -5.70 13.67 -23.12
N ALA A 48 -6.27 14.74 -23.66
CA ALA A 48 -6.16 15.08 -25.07
C ALA A 48 -4.72 15.47 -25.45
N ASP A 49 -4.06 16.25 -24.60
CA ASP A 49 -2.66 16.62 -24.78
C ASP A 49 -1.77 15.38 -24.75
N LEU A 50 -1.96 14.46 -23.80
CA LEU A 50 -1.24 13.19 -23.76
C LEU A 50 -1.56 12.31 -24.97
N ALA A 51 -2.82 12.26 -25.43
CA ALA A 51 -3.22 11.53 -26.62
C ALA A 51 -2.57 12.08 -27.90
N SER A 52 -2.34 13.39 -27.99
CA SER A 52 -1.61 14.00 -29.10
C SER A 52 -0.15 13.53 -29.20
N ILE A 53 0.37 12.90 -28.14
CA ILE A 53 1.76 12.44 -28.00
C ILE A 53 1.79 10.92 -28.12
N PHE A 54 1.17 10.24 -27.15
CA PHE A 54 1.24 8.81 -27.00
C PHE A 54 0.24 8.06 -27.89
N GLY A 55 -0.78 8.76 -28.40
CA GLY A 55 -1.85 8.21 -29.22
C GLY A 55 -1.57 8.15 -30.72
N ARG A 56 -0.37 8.55 -31.16
CA ARG A 56 -0.01 8.69 -32.58
C ARG A 56 0.14 7.37 -33.33
N ALA A 57 0.34 6.26 -32.64
CA ALA A 57 0.49 4.95 -33.24
C ALA A 57 -0.53 3.96 -32.68
N GLN A 58 -0.87 2.98 -33.51
CA GLN A 58 -1.71 1.86 -33.10
C GLN A 58 -0.92 0.89 -32.22
N VAL A 59 -1.56 0.45 -31.14
CA VAL A 59 -1.06 -0.64 -30.30
C VAL A 59 -1.06 -1.95 -31.11
N SER A 60 -0.11 -2.84 -30.83
CA SER A 60 -0.11 -4.17 -31.42
C SER A 60 -1.44 -4.89 -31.17
N LEU A 61 -1.97 -5.56 -32.20
CA LEU A 61 -3.29 -6.19 -32.13
C LEU A 61 -3.37 -7.29 -31.06
N GLU A 62 -2.26 -7.97 -30.82
CA GLU A 62 -2.16 -9.02 -29.81
C GLU A 62 -2.23 -8.44 -28.40
N LEU A 63 -1.45 -7.38 -28.12
CA LEU A 63 -1.51 -6.68 -26.85
C LEU A 63 -2.88 -6.05 -26.63
N GLU A 64 -3.46 -5.41 -27.65
CA GLU A 64 -4.79 -4.82 -27.57
C GLU A 64 -5.85 -5.85 -27.12
N LYS A 65 -5.85 -7.03 -27.73
CA LYS A 65 -6.78 -8.12 -27.36
C LYS A 65 -6.55 -8.59 -25.93
N ALA A 66 -5.29 -8.84 -25.55
CA ALA A 66 -4.95 -9.29 -24.20
C ALA A 66 -5.33 -8.25 -23.14
N PHE A 67 -5.03 -6.98 -23.41
CA PHE A 67 -5.32 -5.85 -22.52
C PHE A 67 -6.82 -5.67 -22.33
N LYS A 68 -7.59 -5.57 -23.42
CA LYS A 68 -9.06 -5.44 -23.34
C LYS A 68 -9.69 -6.63 -22.62
N ALA A 69 -9.23 -7.86 -22.87
CA ALA A 69 -9.77 -9.06 -22.22
C ALA A 69 -9.60 -9.05 -20.68
N LYS A 70 -8.52 -8.45 -20.17
CA LYS A 70 -8.25 -8.35 -18.72
C LYS A 70 -8.93 -7.14 -18.10
N VAL A 71 -8.81 -5.96 -18.73
CA VAL A 71 -9.24 -4.69 -18.13
C VAL A 71 -10.75 -4.48 -18.20
N HIS A 72 -11.47 -5.14 -19.11
CA HIS A 72 -12.93 -4.99 -19.22
C HIS A 72 -13.72 -5.54 -18.02
N ILE A 73 -13.08 -6.30 -17.12
CA ILE A 73 -13.73 -6.92 -15.97
C ILE A 73 -14.01 -5.86 -14.90
N SER A 74 -15.29 -5.58 -14.65
CA SER A 74 -15.74 -4.70 -13.56
C SER A 74 -16.32 -5.51 -12.40
N LYS A 75 -15.83 -5.25 -11.19
CA LYS A 75 -16.36 -5.83 -9.95
C LYS A 75 -16.56 -4.73 -8.93
N VAL A 76 -17.65 -4.83 -8.17
CA VAL A 76 -17.96 -3.94 -7.06
C VAL A 76 -17.90 -4.74 -5.76
N THR A 77 -17.12 -4.26 -4.80
CA THR A 77 -17.02 -4.83 -3.46
C THR A 77 -17.37 -3.73 -2.45
N PRO A 78 -18.48 -3.84 -1.70
CA PRO A 78 -18.81 -2.85 -0.67
C PRO A 78 -17.74 -2.86 0.44
N LEU A 79 -17.45 -1.70 1.03
CA LEU A 79 -16.58 -1.62 2.21
C LEU A 79 -17.24 -2.34 3.40
N HIS A 80 -18.53 -2.09 3.58
CA HIS A 80 -19.43 -2.79 4.49
C HIS A 80 -20.87 -2.68 3.97
N GLU A 81 -21.80 -3.38 4.61
CA GLU A 81 -23.22 -3.30 4.28
C GLU A 81 -23.74 -1.85 4.42
N GLY A 82 -24.36 -1.33 3.36
CA GLY A 82 -24.93 0.03 3.33
C GLY A 82 -23.93 1.17 3.11
N SER A 83 -22.65 0.91 2.87
CA SER A 83 -21.67 1.97 2.58
C SER A 83 -21.94 2.65 1.22
N GLU A 84 -21.90 3.98 1.17
CA GLU A 84 -21.98 4.72 -0.10
C GLU A 84 -20.66 4.68 -0.87
N ILE A 85 -19.53 4.53 -0.17
CA ILE A 85 -18.21 4.33 -0.78
C ILE A 85 -17.95 2.83 -0.88
N GLN A 86 -17.57 2.39 -2.07
CA GLN A 86 -17.33 0.98 -2.38
C GLN A 86 -16.05 0.82 -3.20
N LEU A 87 -15.43 -0.35 -3.14
CA LEU A 87 -14.27 -0.66 -3.96
C LEU A 87 -14.72 -1.11 -5.34
N ARG A 88 -14.28 -0.42 -6.40
CA ARG A 88 -14.54 -0.83 -7.79
C ARG A 88 -13.26 -1.22 -8.51
N THR A 89 -13.28 -2.37 -9.17
CA THR A 89 -12.25 -2.79 -10.14
C THR A 89 -12.73 -2.54 -11.56
N GLY A 90 -11.78 -2.52 -12.50
CA GLY A 90 -12.08 -2.43 -13.93
C GLY A 90 -12.20 -1.01 -14.45
N PRO A 91 -12.74 -0.86 -15.67
CA PRO A 91 -12.59 0.35 -16.43
C PRO A 91 -13.39 1.48 -15.78
N GLY A 92 -12.80 2.68 -15.73
CA GLY A 92 -13.50 3.92 -15.41
C GLY A 92 -13.67 4.78 -16.66
N PRO A 93 -14.15 6.01 -16.52
CA PRO A 93 -14.39 6.92 -17.64
C PRO A 93 -13.22 7.05 -18.62
N THR A 94 -11.99 7.19 -18.10
CA THR A 94 -10.75 7.28 -18.89
C THR A 94 -10.55 6.04 -19.77
N VAL A 95 -10.67 4.84 -19.20
CA VAL A 95 -10.49 3.58 -19.95
C VAL A 95 -11.69 3.27 -20.86
N ILE A 96 -12.92 3.61 -20.45
CA ILE A 96 -14.12 3.42 -21.27
C ILE A 96 -14.01 4.25 -22.55
N ARG A 97 -13.57 5.50 -22.44
CA ARG A 97 -13.29 6.36 -23.59
C ARG A 97 -12.19 5.76 -24.47
N ALA A 98 -11.09 5.35 -23.85
CA ALA A 98 -9.99 4.70 -24.56
C ALA A 98 -10.40 3.42 -25.31
N PHE A 99 -11.40 2.67 -24.83
CA PHE A 99 -11.91 1.52 -25.58
C PHE A 99 -12.72 1.88 -26.83
N GLN A 100 -13.20 3.13 -26.92
CA GLN A 100 -13.97 3.64 -28.06
C GLN A 100 -13.07 4.38 -29.06
N GLU A 101 -11.99 5.01 -28.58
CA GLU A 101 -11.10 5.86 -29.37
C GLU A 101 -9.66 5.35 -29.33
N SER A 102 -9.11 4.98 -30.50
CA SER A 102 -7.81 4.30 -30.60
C SER A 102 -6.62 5.12 -30.11
N GLU A 103 -6.66 6.46 -30.25
CA GLU A 103 -5.59 7.36 -29.79
C GLU A 103 -5.47 7.35 -28.26
N TYR A 104 -6.61 7.38 -27.55
CA TYR A 104 -6.64 7.26 -26.09
C TYR A 104 -6.28 5.85 -25.65
N PHE A 105 -6.63 4.81 -26.43
CA PHE A 105 -6.19 3.44 -26.16
C PHE A 105 -4.67 3.31 -26.08
N ALA A 106 -3.96 3.78 -27.10
CA ALA A 106 -2.51 3.72 -27.14
C ALA A 106 -1.87 4.52 -25.98
N THR A 107 -2.48 5.65 -25.63
CA THR A 107 -2.07 6.48 -24.50
C THR A 107 -2.19 5.74 -23.18
N ILE A 108 -3.35 5.16 -22.85
CA ILE A 108 -3.55 4.47 -21.57
C ILE A 108 -2.66 3.23 -21.43
N VAL A 109 -2.43 2.49 -22.53
CA VAL A 109 -1.59 1.29 -22.52
C VAL A 109 -0.15 1.70 -22.21
N THR A 110 0.37 2.69 -22.93
CA THR A 110 1.73 3.21 -22.74
C THR A 110 1.94 3.76 -21.33
N LEU A 111 1.05 4.64 -20.86
CA LEU A 111 1.17 5.25 -19.54
C LEU A 111 1.03 4.22 -18.40
N SER A 112 0.19 3.19 -18.57
CA SER A 112 0.08 2.11 -17.60
C SER A 112 1.35 1.26 -17.51
N ALA A 113 2.03 1.03 -18.65
CA ALA A 113 3.30 0.32 -18.69
C ALA A 113 4.42 1.15 -18.03
N LEU A 114 4.55 2.43 -18.39
CA LEU A 114 5.58 3.31 -17.82
C LEU A 114 5.41 3.47 -16.30
N SER A 115 4.17 3.63 -15.83
CA SER A 115 3.88 3.76 -14.39
C SER A 115 4.21 2.49 -13.59
N TYR A 116 4.34 1.34 -14.25
CA TYR A 116 4.74 0.09 -13.60
C TYR A 116 6.21 0.12 -13.17
N PHE A 117 7.08 0.80 -13.92
CA PHE A 117 8.53 0.85 -13.69
C PHE A 117 9.00 2.15 -13.02
N ILE A 118 8.23 3.23 -13.16
CA ILE A 118 8.61 4.58 -12.72
C ILE A 118 7.58 5.05 -11.67
N PRO A 119 7.99 5.64 -10.55
CA PRO A 119 7.07 6.29 -9.61
C PRO A 119 6.18 7.30 -10.33
N ARG A 120 4.88 7.29 -9.99
CA ARG A 120 3.89 8.16 -10.63
C ARG A 120 4.28 9.64 -10.59
N GLU A 121 4.81 10.11 -9.47
CA GLU A 121 5.23 11.51 -9.27
C GLU A 121 6.41 11.88 -10.19
N SER A 122 7.44 11.03 -10.22
CA SER A 122 8.60 11.20 -11.11
C SER A 122 8.17 11.17 -12.58
N LEU A 123 7.35 10.20 -12.98
CA LEU A 123 6.84 10.11 -14.34
C LEU A 123 6.01 11.33 -14.74
N ALA A 124 5.12 11.82 -13.86
CA ALA A 124 4.35 13.02 -14.11
C ALA A 124 5.25 14.25 -14.33
N ARG A 125 6.30 14.39 -13.53
CA ARG A 125 7.28 15.48 -13.66
C ARG A 125 8.06 15.38 -14.97
N MET A 126 8.53 14.19 -15.33
CA MET A 126 9.25 13.95 -16.58
C MET A 126 8.37 14.24 -17.81
N ILE A 127 7.11 13.79 -17.80
CA ILE A 127 6.15 14.07 -18.88
C ILE A 127 5.87 15.56 -18.98
N ALA A 128 5.56 16.25 -17.87
CA ALA A 128 5.27 17.67 -17.86
C ALA A 128 6.46 18.50 -18.39
N THR A 129 7.68 18.14 -17.97
CA THR A 129 8.92 18.76 -18.45
C THR A 129 9.14 18.49 -19.94
N GLY A 130 8.93 17.25 -20.38
CA GLY A 130 9.03 16.90 -21.79
C GLY A 130 8.02 17.63 -22.68
N MET A 131 6.79 17.82 -22.19
CA MET A 131 5.78 18.63 -22.89
C MET A 131 6.20 20.10 -22.99
N ALA A 132 6.76 20.67 -21.92
CA ALA A 132 7.27 22.04 -21.94
C ALA A 132 8.41 22.24 -22.95
N LYS A 133 9.39 21.33 -22.96
CA LYS A 133 10.50 21.36 -23.93
C LYS A 133 10.01 21.27 -25.38
N ARG A 134 8.99 20.44 -25.64
CA ARG A 134 8.40 20.33 -26.99
C ARG A 134 7.66 21.58 -27.43
N TYR A 135 7.00 22.26 -26.50
CA TYR A 135 6.38 23.56 -26.75
C TYR A 135 7.45 24.63 -27.06
N GLU A 136 8.51 24.69 -26.25
CA GLU A 136 9.65 25.61 -26.45
C GLU A 136 10.36 25.39 -27.79
N ALA A 137 10.51 24.12 -28.20
CA ALA A 137 11.09 23.75 -29.49
C ALA A 137 10.16 23.97 -30.69
N GLY A 138 8.91 24.40 -30.46
CA GLY A 138 7.93 24.64 -31.53
C GLY A 138 7.52 23.37 -32.28
N VAL A 139 7.52 22.20 -31.60
CA VAL A 139 7.14 20.93 -32.21
C VAL A 139 5.69 21.02 -32.72
N PRO A 140 5.40 20.64 -33.98
CA PRO A 140 4.04 20.69 -34.51
C PRO A 140 3.04 19.92 -33.65
N GLY A 141 1.96 20.59 -33.24
CA GLY A 141 0.93 20.02 -32.37
C GLY A 141 1.26 20.06 -30.87
N ALA A 142 2.41 20.58 -30.46
CA ALA A 142 2.68 20.83 -29.04
C ALA A 142 1.79 21.96 -28.51
N SER A 143 1.09 21.67 -27.41
CA SER A 143 0.26 22.62 -26.68
C SER A 143 1.06 23.30 -25.56
N SER A 144 0.48 24.37 -24.98
CA SER A 144 1.02 25.01 -23.79
C SER A 144 1.24 23.96 -22.68
N PRO A 145 2.31 24.06 -21.87
CA PRO A 145 2.62 23.05 -20.85
C PRO A 145 1.44 22.78 -19.92
N CYS A 146 1.10 21.51 -19.72
CA CYS A 146 0.11 21.12 -18.72
C CYS A 146 0.67 21.30 -17.31
N VAL A 147 -0.25 21.50 -16.36
CA VAL A 147 0.08 21.54 -14.94
C VAL A 147 0.41 20.12 -14.45
N TYR A 148 1.51 19.96 -13.70
CA TYR A 148 2.00 18.69 -13.15
C TYR A 148 0.88 17.85 -12.50
N GLU A 149 0.04 18.47 -11.68
CA GLU A 149 -1.05 17.80 -10.95
C GLU A 149 -2.08 17.16 -11.89
N GLY A 150 -2.29 17.72 -13.08
CA GLY A 150 -3.19 17.15 -14.08
C GLY A 150 -2.63 15.86 -14.67
N VAL A 151 -1.34 15.86 -15.03
CA VAL A 151 -0.64 14.67 -15.55
C VAL A 151 -0.63 13.56 -14.50
N GLU A 152 -0.28 13.90 -13.27
CA GLU A 152 -0.26 12.96 -12.15
C GLU A 152 -1.63 12.30 -11.92
N SER A 153 -2.71 13.10 -11.97
CA SER A 153 -4.06 12.60 -11.73
C SER A 153 -4.56 11.72 -12.88
N THR A 154 -4.20 12.03 -14.13
CA THR A 154 -4.45 11.15 -15.28
C THR A 154 -3.67 9.84 -15.17
N LEU A 155 -2.40 9.87 -14.74
CA LEU A 155 -1.63 8.65 -14.49
C LEU A 155 -2.26 7.79 -13.39
N ALA A 156 -2.76 8.40 -12.31
CA ALA A 156 -3.46 7.68 -11.25
C ALA A 156 -4.74 7.00 -11.78
N ALA A 157 -5.50 7.69 -12.63
CA ALA A 157 -6.67 7.14 -13.31
C ALA A 157 -6.28 5.95 -14.20
N CYS A 158 -5.20 6.04 -14.99
CA CYS A 158 -4.70 4.93 -15.80
C CYS A 158 -4.30 3.73 -14.94
N CYS A 159 -3.49 3.93 -13.89
CA CYS A 159 -3.01 2.84 -13.04
C CYS A 159 -4.16 2.10 -12.34
N THR A 160 -5.11 2.84 -11.77
CA THR A 160 -6.24 2.25 -11.04
C THR A 160 -7.23 1.53 -11.95
N GLN A 161 -7.49 2.08 -13.13
CA GLN A 161 -8.48 1.51 -14.06
C GLN A 161 -7.91 0.37 -14.90
N CYS A 162 -6.58 0.27 -15.05
CA CYS A 162 -5.89 -0.78 -15.79
C CYS A 162 -5.24 -1.85 -14.88
N GLY A 163 -5.42 -1.76 -13.56
CA GLY A 163 -4.72 -2.60 -12.57
C GLY A 163 -4.91 -4.12 -12.66
N GLU A 164 -5.89 -4.60 -13.44
CA GLU A 164 -6.06 -6.03 -13.74
C GLU A 164 -5.08 -6.55 -14.80
N PHE A 165 -4.43 -5.66 -15.56
CA PHE A 165 -3.41 -6.03 -16.53
C PHE A 165 -2.03 -6.10 -15.88
N GLN A 166 -1.31 -7.20 -16.13
CA GLN A 166 -0.02 -7.49 -15.49
C GLN A 166 1.12 -7.25 -16.47
N TRP A 167 2.04 -6.34 -16.13
CA TRP A 167 3.22 -6.02 -16.94
C TRP A 167 4.43 -6.92 -16.63
N ALA A 168 4.41 -7.64 -15.50
CA ALA A 168 5.50 -8.53 -15.08
C ALA A 168 5.92 -9.56 -16.13
N PRO A 169 5.00 -10.27 -16.83
CA PRO A 169 5.39 -11.28 -17.80
C PRO A 169 6.20 -10.74 -18.99
N TYR A 170 5.95 -9.50 -19.40
CA TYR A 170 6.68 -8.86 -20.50
C TYR A 170 8.12 -8.53 -20.09
N ARG A 171 8.32 -8.09 -18.84
CA ARG A 171 9.66 -7.90 -18.26
C ARG A 171 10.40 -9.24 -18.16
N GLU A 172 9.75 -10.28 -17.65
CA GLU A 172 10.34 -11.61 -17.50
C GLU A 172 10.81 -12.17 -18.85
N GLU A 173 9.99 -12.04 -19.89
CA GLU A 173 10.37 -12.44 -21.25
C GLU A 173 11.64 -11.74 -21.74
N ILE A 174 11.76 -10.42 -21.50
CA ILE A 174 12.93 -9.64 -21.88
C ILE A 174 14.17 -10.11 -21.10
N GLU A 175 14.06 -10.27 -19.78
CA GLU A 175 15.16 -10.74 -18.93
C GLU A 175 15.61 -12.16 -19.32
N ASP A 176 14.68 -13.06 -19.62
CA ASP A 176 14.99 -14.44 -20.00
C ASP A 176 15.73 -14.53 -21.34
N ARG A 177 15.34 -13.71 -22.34
CA ARG A 177 16.07 -13.64 -23.61
C ARG A 177 17.48 -13.08 -23.43
N ILE A 178 17.64 -12.04 -22.60
CA ILE A 178 18.96 -11.50 -22.28
C ILE A 178 19.83 -12.54 -21.58
N ARG A 179 19.29 -13.26 -20.60
CA ARG A 179 20.01 -14.34 -19.90
C ARG A 179 20.42 -15.48 -20.84
N GLY A 180 19.60 -15.77 -21.85
CA GLY A 180 19.93 -16.75 -22.90
C GLY A 180 21.13 -16.35 -23.75
N SER A 181 21.35 -15.05 -23.97
CA SER A 181 22.53 -14.52 -24.68
C SER A 181 23.74 -14.35 -23.76
N MET A 182 23.52 -13.76 -22.58
CA MET A 182 24.55 -13.44 -21.60
C MET A 182 24.52 -14.43 -20.44
N GLN A 183 25.43 -15.40 -20.45
CA GLN A 183 25.59 -16.34 -19.33
C GLN A 183 25.97 -15.64 -18.02
N ASP A 184 26.61 -14.47 -18.11
CA ASP A 184 27.03 -13.67 -16.97
C ASP A 184 26.08 -12.48 -16.67
N TYR A 185 24.82 -12.55 -17.12
CA TYR A 185 23.84 -11.50 -16.84
C TYR A 185 23.60 -11.32 -15.34
N SER A 186 23.96 -10.14 -14.83
CA SER A 186 23.58 -9.66 -13.50
C SER A 186 22.55 -8.54 -13.63
N TRP A 187 21.45 -8.66 -12.90
CA TRP A 187 20.41 -7.64 -12.87
C TRP A 187 20.94 -6.32 -12.23
N SER A 188 20.46 -5.17 -12.72
CA SER A 188 20.74 -3.83 -12.19
C SER A 188 19.48 -2.96 -12.19
N PRO A 189 19.25 -2.09 -11.18
CA PRO A 189 18.14 -1.13 -11.18
C PRO A 189 18.19 -0.18 -12.39
N TYR A 190 19.38 0.05 -12.94
CA TYR A 190 19.59 0.91 -14.10
C TYR A 190 18.80 0.44 -15.34
N TYR A 191 18.51 -0.86 -15.45
CA TYR A 191 17.78 -1.44 -16.59
C TYR A 191 16.30 -1.02 -16.65
N THR A 192 15.71 -0.65 -15.51
CA THR A 192 14.32 -0.18 -15.40
C THR A 192 14.22 1.35 -15.23
N ARG A 193 15.35 2.03 -14.97
CA ARG A 193 15.43 3.49 -14.83
C ARG A 193 15.42 4.19 -16.19
N LEU A 194 14.24 4.61 -16.64
CA LEU A 194 14.10 5.46 -17.83
C LEU A 194 14.46 6.91 -17.49
N THR A 195 15.40 7.52 -18.21
CA THR A 195 15.81 8.92 -17.95
C THR A 195 14.93 9.93 -18.70
N PRO A 196 14.90 11.21 -18.26
CA PRO A 196 14.16 12.28 -18.93
C PRO A 196 14.51 12.43 -20.40
N ALA A 197 15.80 12.37 -20.74
CA ALA A 197 16.29 12.44 -22.12
C ALA A 197 15.74 11.30 -22.99
N VAL A 198 15.79 10.07 -22.47
CA VAL A 198 15.25 8.91 -23.17
C VAL A 198 13.74 8.99 -23.29
N LEU A 199 13.02 9.42 -22.25
CA LEU A 199 11.57 9.63 -22.32
C LEU A 199 11.22 10.69 -23.37
N LEU A 200 11.88 11.85 -23.36
CA LEU A 200 11.63 12.93 -24.31
C LEU A 200 11.83 12.45 -25.75
N GLY A 201 12.96 11.80 -26.05
CA GLY A 201 13.20 11.25 -27.38
C GLY A 201 12.18 10.17 -27.74
N ALA A 202 11.86 9.25 -26.82
CA ALA A 202 10.91 8.18 -27.07
C ALA A 202 9.48 8.67 -27.32
N MET A 203 9.06 9.79 -26.70
CA MET A 203 7.75 10.44 -26.93
C MET A 203 7.52 10.87 -28.38
N ASP A 204 8.58 11.11 -29.15
CA ASP A 204 8.49 11.52 -30.56
C ASP A 204 9.11 10.50 -31.52
N PHE A 205 10.34 10.05 -31.25
CA PHE A 205 11.13 9.25 -32.18
C PHE A 205 10.48 7.90 -32.48
N LEU A 206 9.91 7.22 -31.46
CA LEU A 206 9.26 5.92 -31.65
C LEU A 206 8.10 6.00 -32.65
N TYR A 207 7.34 7.09 -32.61
CA TYR A 207 6.20 7.31 -33.51
C TYR A 207 6.67 7.72 -34.91
N VAL A 208 7.78 8.47 -35.02
CA VAL A 208 8.42 8.78 -36.30
C VAL A 208 8.90 7.48 -36.97
N VAL A 209 9.62 6.62 -36.26
CA VAL A 209 10.05 5.33 -36.79
C VAL A 209 8.86 4.45 -37.13
N LYS A 210 7.80 4.42 -36.32
CA LYS A 210 6.59 3.64 -36.63
C LYS A 210 5.89 4.08 -37.92
N SER A 211 5.90 5.38 -38.22
CA SER A 211 5.32 5.92 -39.45
C SER A 211 6.22 5.76 -40.68
N LEU A 212 7.54 5.70 -40.48
CA LEU A 212 8.55 5.55 -41.54
C LEU A 212 9.56 4.42 -41.22
N PRO A 213 9.09 3.16 -41.05
CA PRO A 213 9.91 2.07 -40.52
C PRO A 213 11.10 1.71 -41.42
N ALA A 214 10.95 1.91 -42.74
CA ALA A 214 12.01 1.61 -43.71
C ALA A 214 13.09 2.71 -43.82
N ASN A 215 12.89 3.88 -43.21
CA ASN A 215 13.73 5.06 -43.45
C ASN A 215 14.42 5.60 -42.19
N ARG A 216 14.08 5.08 -41.01
CA ARG A 216 14.45 5.66 -39.73
C ARG A 216 14.83 4.59 -38.73
N ILE A 217 15.87 4.86 -37.96
CA ILE A 217 16.40 3.98 -36.91
C ILE A 217 16.59 4.82 -35.65
N ILE A 218 16.27 4.26 -34.48
CA ILE A 218 16.62 4.85 -33.18
C ILE A 218 17.82 4.12 -32.63
N THR A 219 18.77 4.87 -32.06
CA THR A 219 19.83 4.29 -31.22
C THR A 219 19.75 4.82 -29.80
N LEU A 220 20.05 3.95 -28.83
CA LEU A 220 20.23 4.30 -27.43
C LEU A 220 21.68 4.00 -27.04
N SER A 221 22.38 5.00 -26.48
CA SER A 221 23.83 4.89 -26.25
C SER A 221 24.22 3.95 -25.12
N SER A 222 23.30 3.56 -24.24
CA SER A 222 23.55 2.65 -23.11
C SER A 222 22.34 1.77 -22.79
N GLN A 223 22.51 0.82 -21.87
CA GLN A 223 21.48 -0.08 -21.37
C GLN A 223 20.50 0.55 -20.35
N GLY A 224 20.59 1.84 -20.07
CA GLY A 224 19.71 2.50 -19.10
C GLY A 224 18.26 2.52 -19.57
N GLY A 225 17.34 1.98 -18.76
CA GLY A 225 15.91 1.93 -19.08
C GLY A 225 15.54 1.04 -20.27
N PHE A 226 16.41 0.09 -20.66
CA PHE A 226 16.15 -0.75 -21.83
C PHE A 226 14.88 -1.62 -21.67
N ILE A 227 14.53 -2.03 -20.45
CA ILE A 227 13.34 -2.86 -20.19
C ILE A 227 12.05 -2.10 -20.54
N PRO A 228 11.74 -0.95 -19.90
CA PRO A 228 10.54 -0.19 -20.25
C PRO A 228 10.55 0.28 -21.71
N LEU A 229 11.71 0.61 -22.28
CA LEU A 229 11.81 1.00 -23.70
C LEU A 229 11.51 -0.16 -24.65
N THR A 230 11.99 -1.37 -24.35
CA THR A 230 11.70 -2.56 -25.15
C THR A 230 10.21 -2.90 -25.08
N ILE A 231 9.58 -2.78 -23.90
CA ILE A 231 8.12 -2.96 -23.77
C ILE A 231 7.37 -1.95 -24.64
N TRP A 232 7.77 -0.68 -24.61
CA TRP A 232 7.13 0.35 -25.41
C TRP A 232 7.34 0.15 -26.92
N ALA A 233 8.57 -0.02 -27.37
CA ALA A 233 8.88 -0.17 -28.78
C ALA A 233 8.36 -1.50 -29.35
N HIS A 234 8.66 -2.62 -28.69
CA HIS A 234 8.32 -3.95 -29.21
C HIS A 234 6.87 -4.34 -28.90
N HIS A 235 6.52 -4.49 -27.62
CA HIS A 235 5.21 -5.07 -27.27
C HIS A 235 4.04 -4.11 -27.54
N ILE A 236 4.23 -2.81 -27.29
CA ILE A 236 3.17 -1.81 -27.55
C ILE A 236 3.14 -1.40 -29.02
N LEU A 237 4.26 -0.98 -29.59
CA LEU A 237 4.29 -0.40 -30.95
C LEU A 237 4.60 -1.41 -32.06
N ASN A 238 4.90 -2.67 -31.75
CA ASN A 238 5.31 -3.69 -32.72
C ASN A 238 6.45 -3.21 -33.63
N LEU A 239 7.48 -2.62 -33.02
CA LEU A 239 8.75 -2.30 -33.65
C LEU A 239 9.77 -3.41 -33.36
N ASN A 240 10.78 -3.50 -34.23
CA ASN A 240 11.90 -4.40 -33.99
C ASN A 240 12.93 -3.72 -33.10
N VAL A 241 13.25 -4.35 -31.98
CA VAL A 241 14.28 -3.88 -31.05
C VAL A 241 15.44 -4.86 -31.09
N VAL A 242 16.66 -4.36 -31.27
CA VAL A 242 17.89 -5.16 -31.19
C VAL A 242 18.75 -4.60 -30.08
N ILE A 243 19.12 -5.47 -29.14
CA ILE A 243 20.12 -5.16 -28.11
C ILE A 243 21.44 -5.74 -28.61
N THR A 244 22.41 -4.86 -28.87
CA THR A 244 23.69 -5.18 -29.47
C THR A 244 24.85 -4.84 -28.53
N ASP A 245 26.07 -5.16 -28.95
CA ASP A 245 27.29 -5.04 -28.14
C ASP A 245 27.25 -5.86 -26.85
N LEU A 246 26.41 -6.90 -26.83
CA LEU A 246 26.35 -7.87 -25.75
C LEU A 246 27.63 -8.73 -25.77
N PRO A 247 28.08 -9.27 -24.61
CA PRO A 247 29.14 -10.28 -24.59
C PRO A 247 28.79 -11.56 -25.37
N GLY A 248 27.49 -11.83 -25.54
CA GLY A 248 26.93 -12.94 -26.30
C GLY A 248 26.33 -12.52 -27.65
N PRO A 249 25.48 -13.35 -28.29
CA PRO A 249 24.79 -12.96 -29.51
C PRO A 249 23.81 -11.81 -29.27
N ASP A 250 23.66 -10.94 -30.27
CA ASP A 250 22.64 -9.89 -30.24
C ASP A 250 21.25 -10.46 -29.94
N VAL A 251 20.48 -9.75 -29.11
CA VAL A 251 19.13 -10.16 -28.74
C VAL A 251 18.14 -9.33 -29.54
N SER A 252 17.36 -10.01 -30.37
CA SER A 252 16.36 -9.41 -31.23
C SER A 252 14.94 -9.65 -30.70
N PHE A 253 14.12 -8.62 -30.76
CA PHE A 253 12.69 -8.65 -30.49
C PHE A 253 11.95 -8.22 -31.76
N GLY A 254 11.22 -9.15 -32.40
CA GLY A 254 10.50 -8.93 -33.67
C GLY A 254 11.12 -9.68 -34.85
N ASP A 255 10.37 -9.74 -35.96
CA ASP A 255 10.68 -10.62 -37.11
C ASP A 255 11.02 -9.86 -38.41
N ALA A 256 10.98 -8.52 -38.42
CA ALA A 256 11.32 -7.78 -39.65
C ALA A 256 12.82 -7.87 -39.99
N GLU A 257 13.17 -7.63 -41.26
CA GLU A 257 14.53 -7.81 -41.78
C GLU A 257 15.60 -6.90 -41.15
N GLY A 258 15.21 -5.75 -40.59
CA GLY A 258 16.12 -4.79 -39.97
C GLY A 258 15.64 -4.27 -38.60
N PRO A 259 16.57 -3.71 -37.80
CA PRO A 259 16.23 -3.08 -36.52
C PRO A 259 15.54 -1.73 -36.73
N HIS A 260 14.53 -1.46 -35.93
CA HIS A 260 13.91 -0.13 -35.83
C HIS A 260 14.49 0.66 -34.64
N VAL A 261 14.84 -0.06 -33.58
CA VAL A 261 15.48 0.47 -32.37
C VAL A 261 16.70 -0.39 -32.06
N ILE A 262 17.84 0.24 -31.86
CA ILE A 262 19.11 -0.38 -31.47
C ILE A 262 19.48 0.13 -30.08
N ILE A 263 19.71 -0.78 -29.14
CA ILE A 263 20.14 -0.45 -27.78
C ILE A 263 21.56 -0.99 -27.59
N HIS A 264 22.51 -0.09 -27.34
CA HIS A 264 23.92 -0.46 -27.15
C HIS A 264 24.17 -0.88 -25.70
N TRP A 265 24.74 -2.07 -25.52
CA TRP A 265 25.12 -2.57 -24.20
C TRP A 265 26.54 -2.11 -23.81
N ARG A 266 26.68 -1.37 -22.70
CA ARG A 266 27.98 -0.87 -22.22
C ARG A 266 28.26 -1.29 -20.79
N ARG A 267 29.19 -2.23 -20.63
CA ARG A 267 29.53 -2.81 -19.31
C ARG A 267 30.26 -1.82 -18.37
N ALA A 268 30.93 -0.81 -18.91
CA ALA A 268 31.78 0.12 -18.16
C ALA A 268 31.02 1.25 -17.44
N ASP A 269 29.73 1.43 -17.75
CA ASP A 269 28.96 2.63 -17.36
C ASP A 269 27.95 2.35 -16.23
N LEU A 270 28.02 1.19 -15.57
CA LEU A 270 27.17 0.96 -14.40
C LEU A 270 27.77 1.76 -13.22
N PRO A 271 27.01 2.67 -12.59
CA PRO A 271 27.44 3.29 -11.34
C PRO A 271 27.86 2.20 -10.36
N ASP A 272 28.82 2.51 -9.48
CA ASP A 272 29.27 1.58 -8.44
C ASP A 272 28.03 0.99 -7.80
N ARG A 273 27.84 -0.32 -7.99
CA ARG A 273 26.65 -1.05 -7.55
C ARG A 273 26.51 -0.82 -6.05
N GLU A 274 25.78 0.17 -5.52
CA GLU A 274 25.49 0.16 -4.09
C GLU A 274 24.53 -1.00 -3.83
N GLU A 275 23.81 -1.04 -2.72
CA GLU A 275 22.91 -2.16 -2.44
C GLU A 275 21.74 -2.20 -3.47
N LEU A 276 20.62 -2.88 -3.21
CA LEU A 276 19.43 -2.69 -4.05
C LEU A 276 18.85 -1.29 -3.77
N ASP A 277 19.66 -0.24 -3.82
CA ASP A 277 19.24 1.11 -3.55
C ASP A 277 18.61 1.68 -4.82
N TRP A 278 17.31 1.43 -4.91
CA TRP A 278 16.42 2.00 -5.91
C TRP A 278 16.36 3.53 -5.86
N ASN A 279 17.02 4.14 -4.86
CA ASN A 279 17.09 5.56 -4.58
C ASN A 279 18.42 6.25 -4.90
N GLU A 280 19.39 5.57 -5.54
CA GLU A 280 20.68 6.19 -5.87
C GLU A 280 20.54 7.49 -6.71
N GLU A 281 21.05 8.58 -6.13
CA GLU A 281 21.40 9.81 -6.80
C GLU A 281 22.67 9.56 -7.61
N GLY A 282 22.54 9.48 -8.94
CA GLY A 282 23.66 9.16 -9.84
C GLY A 282 23.90 10.28 -10.85
N ASP A 283 25.19 10.55 -11.09
CA ASP A 283 25.81 11.62 -11.90
C ASP A 283 25.29 11.79 -13.33
N GLU A 284 25.61 12.97 -13.89
CA GLU A 284 25.06 13.71 -15.04
C GLU A 284 25.09 13.03 -16.43
N ASP A 285 25.59 11.80 -16.59
CA ASP A 285 25.84 11.15 -17.91
C ASP A 285 24.80 10.08 -18.32
N GLY A 286 23.50 10.34 -18.12
CA GLY A 286 22.42 9.42 -18.52
C GLY A 286 22.45 8.96 -20.01
N PRO A 287 21.62 7.99 -20.44
CA PRO A 287 21.60 7.55 -21.83
C PRO A 287 21.21 8.67 -22.79
N GLU A 288 21.90 8.73 -23.93
CA GLU A 288 21.54 9.54 -25.08
C GLU A 288 20.64 8.70 -26.00
N ILE A 289 19.55 9.29 -26.48
CA ILE A 289 18.70 8.70 -27.53
C ILE A 289 18.81 9.54 -28.80
N SER A 290 19.08 8.87 -29.93
CA SER A 290 19.28 9.51 -31.23
C SER A 290 18.38 8.88 -32.29
N LEU A 291 17.84 9.74 -33.17
CA LEU A 291 17.07 9.35 -34.36
C LEU A 291 17.95 9.50 -35.59
N HIS A 292 17.99 8.48 -36.42
CA HIS A 292 18.84 8.40 -37.60
C HIS A 292 18.04 8.19 -38.89
N GLU A 293 18.67 8.50 -40.02
CA GLU A 293 18.32 7.89 -41.32
C GLU A 293 18.84 6.44 -41.40
N THR A 294 18.47 5.72 -42.46
CA THR A 294 18.93 4.34 -42.69
C THR A 294 20.44 4.20 -42.89
N ASP A 295 21.11 5.26 -43.31
CA ASP A 295 22.57 5.31 -43.43
C ASP A 295 23.28 5.68 -42.12
N MET A 296 22.54 5.71 -41.00
CA MET A 296 22.98 6.08 -39.66
C MET A 296 23.32 7.58 -39.47
N THR A 297 22.99 8.45 -40.43
CA THR A 297 23.09 9.90 -40.25
C THR A 297 22.16 10.37 -39.13
N VAL A 298 22.72 11.04 -38.11
CA VAL A 298 21.96 11.58 -36.97
C VAL A 298 21.08 12.73 -37.44
N LEU A 299 19.77 12.63 -37.19
CA LEU A 299 18.79 13.67 -37.45
C LEU A 299 18.49 14.51 -36.21
N LEU A 300 18.23 13.83 -35.10
CA LEU A 300 17.86 14.43 -33.81
C LEU A 300 18.49 13.62 -32.69
N THR A 301 18.79 14.31 -31.59
CA THR A 301 19.41 13.72 -30.41
C THR A 301 18.80 14.37 -29.17
N CYS A 302 18.52 13.57 -28.15
CA CYS A 302 18.20 14.05 -26.80
C CYS A 302 19.29 13.58 -25.84
N LYS A 303 19.94 14.52 -25.18
CA LYS A 303 21.06 14.30 -24.25
C LYS A 303 20.60 14.51 -22.80
N PRO A 304 21.32 13.93 -21.82
CA PRO A 304 21.07 14.19 -20.40
C PRO A 304 21.06 15.69 -20.05
N GLU A 305 22.01 16.44 -20.62
CA GLU A 305 22.17 17.89 -20.45
C GLU A 305 20.94 18.71 -20.90
N ASP A 306 20.05 18.14 -21.72
CA ASP A 306 18.87 18.84 -22.22
C ASP A 306 17.75 18.97 -21.16
N HIS A 307 17.93 18.36 -19.98
CA HIS A 307 16.91 18.26 -18.93
C HIS A 307 17.43 18.60 -17.52
N ASP A 308 16.80 19.59 -16.91
CA ASP A 308 16.96 19.90 -15.49
C ASP A 308 16.08 18.92 -14.68
N SER A 309 16.61 17.79 -14.24
CA SER A 309 15.86 16.89 -13.36
C SER A 309 16.78 16.23 -12.34
N GLU A 310 16.72 16.76 -11.12
CA GLU A 310 17.32 16.16 -9.95
C GLU A 310 16.47 14.97 -9.46
N HIS A 311 17.15 13.88 -9.09
CA HIS A 311 16.61 12.68 -8.43
C HIS A 311 15.58 11.86 -9.23
N LEU A 312 16.07 10.82 -9.91
CA LEU A 312 15.24 9.85 -10.64
C LEU A 312 15.24 8.50 -9.93
N PHE A 313 14.07 8.11 -9.47
CA PHE A 313 13.84 6.85 -8.78
C PHE A 313 13.28 5.81 -9.74
N ALA A 314 13.79 4.59 -9.69
CA ALA A 314 13.12 3.42 -10.28
C ALA A 314 12.23 2.79 -9.20
N ALA A 315 11.00 2.42 -9.55
CA ALA A 315 10.11 1.71 -8.64
C ALA A 315 9.46 0.56 -9.39
N GLU A 316 10.33 -0.34 -9.86
CA GLU A 316 9.88 -1.57 -10.50
C GLU A 316 8.90 -2.30 -9.60
N ARG A 317 7.71 -2.55 -10.13
CA ARG A 317 6.71 -3.36 -9.46
C ARG A 317 6.90 -4.83 -9.79
N HIS A 318 6.48 -5.65 -8.85
CA HIS A 318 6.43 -7.09 -8.99
C HIS A 318 5.13 -7.61 -8.37
N PRO A 319 4.50 -8.65 -8.95
CA PRO A 319 3.45 -9.36 -8.25
C PRO A 319 3.94 -9.84 -6.89
N LEU A 320 3.08 -9.77 -5.87
CA LEU A 320 3.38 -10.25 -4.53
C LEU A 320 3.81 -11.72 -4.54
N SER A 321 3.19 -12.53 -5.41
CA SER A 321 3.61 -13.91 -5.65
C SER A 321 4.98 -13.94 -6.32
N GLY A 322 5.97 -14.56 -5.66
CA GLY A 322 7.33 -14.65 -6.17
C GLY A 322 8.18 -13.39 -5.96
N TYR A 323 7.63 -12.33 -5.36
CA TYR A 323 8.37 -11.11 -5.01
C TYR A 323 9.68 -11.40 -4.27
N GLY A 324 9.59 -12.19 -3.20
CA GLY A 324 10.74 -12.58 -2.37
C GLY A 324 11.76 -13.42 -3.14
N THR A 325 11.31 -14.26 -4.07
CA THR A 325 12.22 -15.04 -4.94
C THR A 325 13.06 -14.12 -5.80
N VAL A 326 12.43 -13.13 -6.46
CA VAL A 326 13.14 -12.16 -7.30
C VAL A 326 14.04 -11.26 -6.46
N PHE A 327 13.57 -10.82 -5.30
CA PHE A 327 14.37 -10.06 -4.33
C PHE A 327 15.66 -10.81 -3.95
N LEU A 328 15.55 -12.08 -3.57
CA LEU A 328 16.71 -12.90 -3.18
C LEU A 328 17.65 -13.17 -4.35
N ARG A 329 17.11 -13.52 -5.52
CA ARG A 329 17.92 -13.74 -6.73
C ARG A 329 18.71 -12.50 -7.10
N ARG A 330 18.11 -11.31 -7.02
CA ARG A 330 18.81 -10.05 -7.31
C ARG A 330 19.83 -9.71 -6.22
N SER A 331 19.49 -9.88 -4.95
CA SER A 331 20.37 -9.59 -3.81
C SER A 331 21.60 -10.49 -3.75
N LEU A 332 21.43 -11.80 -4.00
CA LEU A 332 22.52 -12.76 -3.96
C LEU A 332 23.39 -12.73 -5.21
N ASN A 333 22.82 -12.32 -6.36
CA ASN A 333 23.56 -12.23 -7.63
C ASN A 333 24.26 -10.89 -7.88
N VAL A 334 24.42 -10.04 -6.87
CA VAL A 334 25.07 -8.72 -7.03
C VAL A 334 26.55 -8.84 -7.39
N ASP A 335 27.29 -9.82 -6.85
CA ASP A 335 28.75 -9.93 -7.10
C ASP A 335 29.19 -11.31 -7.61
N THR A 336 28.31 -12.30 -7.56
CA THR A 336 28.54 -13.66 -8.04
C THR A 336 27.29 -14.14 -8.74
N ILE A 337 27.41 -15.06 -9.70
CA ILE A 337 26.25 -15.61 -10.40
C ILE A 337 25.98 -17.01 -9.88
N ILE A 338 24.80 -17.19 -9.31
CA ILE A 338 24.34 -18.39 -8.64
C ILE A 338 23.23 -19.02 -9.50
N SER A 339 23.32 -20.33 -9.70
CA SER A 339 22.28 -21.09 -10.39
C SER A 339 20.96 -21.04 -9.63
N ASP A 340 19.83 -20.95 -10.34
CA ASP A 340 18.49 -20.89 -9.73
C ASP A 340 18.14 -22.11 -8.83
N ASP A 341 18.83 -23.24 -9.02
CA ASP A 341 18.65 -24.47 -8.23
C ASP A 341 19.62 -24.59 -7.04
N ASP A 342 20.43 -23.56 -6.76
CA ASP A 342 21.40 -23.59 -5.67
C ASP A 342 20.71 -23.64 -4.29
N GLU A 343 21.19 -24.52 -3.42
CA GLU A 343 20.64 -24.74 -2.07
C GLU A 343 20.72 -23.48 -1.18
N ILE A 344 21.57 -22.49 -1.51
CA ILE A 344 21.65 -21.21 -0.78
C ILE A 344 20.29 -20.52 -0.72
N TYR A 345 19.48 -20.56 -1.79
CA TYR A 345 18.18 -19.93 -1.82
C TYR A 345 17.24 -20.55 -0.78
N LYS A 346 17.20 -21.88 -0.73
CA LYS A 346 16.39 -22.62 0.24
C LYS A 346 16.82 -22.35 1.67
N GLU A 347 18.13 -22.34 1.92
CA GLU A 347 18.70 -22.09 3.24
C GLU A 347 18.38 -20.65 3.72
N VAL A 348 18.55 -19.65 2.85
CA VAL A 348 18.23 -18.24 3.13
C VAL A 348 16.73 -18.05 3.38
N VAL A 349 15.86 -18.68 2.58
CA VAL A 349 14.40 -18.62 2.79
C VAL A 349 14.03 -19.26 4.12
N CYS A 350 14.56 -20.44 4.43
CA CYS A 350 14.25 -21.11 5.71
C CYS A 350 14.77 -20.32 6.91
N LEU A 351 15.93 -19.66 6.81
CA LEU A 351 16.45 -18.79 7.84
C LEU A 351 15.60 -17.52 8.01
N THR A 352 15.16 -16.91 6.91
CA THR A 352 14.24 -15.76 6.90
C THR A 352 12.92 -16.10 7.60
N VAL A 353 12.34 -17.25 7.27
CA VAL A 353 11.11 -17.73 7.89
C VAL A 353 11.32 -18.06 9.37
N GLY A 354 12.44 -18.70 9.72
CA GLY A 354 12.83 -18.94 11.10
C GLY A 354 12.97 -17.64 11.89
N PHE A 355 13.56 -16.61 11.29
CA PHE A 355 13.68 -15.28 11.88
C PHE A 355 12.31 -14.63 12.08
N ALA A 356 11.41 -14.72 11.09
CA ALA A 356 10.05 -14.22 11.23
C ALA A 356 9.30 -14.91 12.38
N ILE A 357 9.43 -16.23 12.53
CA ILE A 357 8.81 -16.98 13.64
C ILE A 357 9.40 -16.55 14.99
N ALA A 358 10.72 -16.40 15.10
CA ALA A 358 11.36 -15.94 16.33
C ALA A 358 10.94 -14.50 16.67
N ALA A 359 10.85 -13.63 15.67
CA ALA A 359 10.41 -12.26 15.83
C ALA A 359 8.94 -12.18 16.27
N SER A 360 8.04 -12.97 15.67
CA SER A 360 6.62 -12.97 16.03
C SER A 360 6.37 -13.44 17.47
N GLN A 361 7.24 -14.28 18.03
CA GLN A 361 7.17 -14.71 19.42
C GLN A 361 7.55 -13.60 20.42
N ARG A 362 8.23 -12.54 19.95
CA ARG A 362 8.69 -11.41 20.76
C ARG A 362 7.95 -10.11 20.45
N MET A 363 6.87 -10.15 19.68
CA MET A 363 6.11 -8.95 19.36
C MET A 363 5.22 -8.50 20.53
N ALA A 364 5.26 -7.22 20.85
CA ALA A 364 4.31 -6.59 21.76
C ALA A 364 3.80 -5.28 21.18
N ARG A 365 2.59 -4.89 21.59
CA ARG A 365 2.00 -3.61 21.21
C ARG A 365 2.78 -2.45 21.84
N GLU A 366 3.10 -1.43 21.04
CA GLU A 366 3.61 -0.16 21.56
C GLU A 366 2.50 0.57 22.31
N LEU A 367 2.80 1.06 23.52
CA LEU A 367 1.84 1.71 24.41
C LEU A 367 1.46 3.10 23.90
N PRO A 368 0.28 3.63 24.26
CA PRO A 368 -0.07 4.99 23.94
C PRO A 368 0.87 6.00 24.61
N ASP A 369 1.10 7.09 23.89
CA ASP A 369 1.78 8.32 24.34
C ASP A 369 0.84 9.10 25.31
N PRO A 370 1.32 9.59 26.48
CA PRO A 370 2.68 9.51 26.94
C PRO A 370 3.08 8.14 27.48
N VAL A 371 4.29 7.75 27.06
CA VAL A 371 5.04 6.61 27.58
C VAL A 371 5.02 6.64 29.12
N PRO A 372 4.69 5.52 29.80
CA PRO A 372 4.69 5.46 31.26
C PRO A 372 6.03 5.93 31.84
N GLN A 373 6.00 6.80 32.85
CA GLN A 373 7.21 7.49 33.36
C GLN A 373 8.04 6.64 34.34
N GLY A 374 7.61 5.40 34.65
CA GLY A 374 8.32 4.48 35.55
C GLY A 374 8.69 3.13 34.92
N GLN A 375 9.85 2.58 35.28
CA GLN A 375 10.28 1.24 34.85
C GLN A 375 9.28 0.14 35.26
N ASP A 376 8.65 0.26 36.43
CA ASP A 376 7.64 -0.70 36.92
C ASP A 376 6.29 -0.61 36.16
N GLU A 377 6.03 0.46 35.39
CA GLU A 377 4.81 0.61 34.56
C GLU A 377 5.00 0.08 33.13
N PHE A 378 6.25 -0.03 32.68
CA PHE A 378 6.63 -0.53 31.35
C PHE A 378 6.47 -2.06 31.22
N GLU A 379 6.69 -2.80 32.31
CA GLU A 379 6.90 -4.26 32.24
C GLU A 379 5.63 -5.11 32.02
N GLU A 380 4.41 -4.56 32.11
CA GLU A 380 3.18 -5.39 32.13
C GLU A 380 2.02 -4.88 31.22
N THR A 381 2.28 -4.08 30.18
CA THR A 381 1.20 -3.41 29.41
C THR A 381 1.19 -3.67 27.92
N GLY A 382 2.31 -4.02 27.29
CA GLY A 382 2.31 -4.38 25.87
C GLY A 382 1.70 -5.77 25.69
N GLN A 383 0.40 -5.84 25.35
CA GLN A 383 -0.23 -7.13 25.03
C GLN A 383 0.61 -7.83 23.95
N THR A 384 1.05 -9.06 24.24
CA THR A 384 1.86 -9.82 23.28
C THR A 384 1.04 -10.06 22.02
N ILE A 385 1.62 -9.73 20.86
CA ILE A 385 1.00 -10.04 19.57
C ILE A 385 1.44 -11.45 19.22
N ARG A 386 0.48 -12.38 19.17
CA ARG A 386 0.75 -13.77 18.77
C ARG A 386 0.25 -14.01 17.36
N LEU A 387 1.16 -13.96 16.39
CA LEU A 387 0.88 -14.46 15.05
C LEU A 387 1.00 -15.98 15.02
N GLU A 388 0.03 -16.62 14.39
CA GLU A 388 0.07 -18.05 14.17
C GLU A 388 1.17 -18.39 13.16
N THR A 389 1.98 -19.42 13.44
CA THR A 389 3.08 -19.85 12.56
C THR A 389 2.60 -20.16 11.14
N TRP A 390 1.38 -20.67 10.96
CA TRP A 390 0.84 -20.93 9.64
C TRP A 390 0.67 -19.65 8.80
N ARG A 391 0.37 -18.48 9.40
CA ARG A 391 0.28 -17.20 8.67
C ARG A 391 1.63 -16.79 8.10
N ILE A 392 2.68 -16.95 8.91
CA ILE A 392 4.06 -16.69 8.51
C ILE A 392 4.46 -17.61 7.37
N MET A 393 4.13 -18.90 7.48
CA MET A 393 4.40 -19.87 6.42
C MET A 393 3.63 -19.58 5.13
N GLU A 394 2.36 -19.19 5.20
CA GLU A 394 1.57 -18.85 4.01
C GLU A 394 2.08 -17.57 3.34
N SER A 395 2.44 -16.55 4.12
CA SER A 395 3.10 -15.35 3.58
C SER A 395 4.42 -15.69 2.90
N ALA A 396 5.25 -16.53 3.52
CA ALA A 396 6.52 -16.93 2.96
C ALA A 396 6.37 -17.76 1.67
N LYS A 397 5.41 -18.69 1.62
CA LYS A 397 5.10 -19.46 0.40
C LYS A 397 4.70 -18.56 -0.76
N LEU A 398 3.92 -17.52 -0.48
CA LEU A 398 3.50 -16.56 -1.50
C LEU A 398 4.70 -15.73 -1.98
N LEU A 399 5.44 -15.12 -1.06
CA LEU A 399 6.59 -14.27 -1.38
C LEU A 399 7.69 -15.04 -2.11
N PHE A 400 8.04 -16.24 -1.63
CA PHE A 400 9.11 -17.07 -2.18
C PHE A 400 8.58 -18.16 -3.12
N ALA A 401 7.51 -17.86 -3.87
CA ALA A 401 6.97 -18.80 -4.86
C ALA A 401 8.09 -19.26 -5.81
N GLY A 402 8.18 -20.58 -6.00
CA GLY A 402 9.26 -21.23 -6.76
C GLY A 402 10.42 -21.77 -5.92
N ILE A 403 10.58 -21.36 -4.66
CA ILE A 403 11.59 -21.90 -3.73
C ILE A 403 10.92 -22.85 -2.73
N THR A 404 11.49 -24.03 -2.52
CA THR A 404 10.97 -25.01 -1.55
C THR A 404 11.25 -24.55 -0.13
N ILE A 405 10.22 -24.51 0.72
CA ILE A 405 10.34 -24.13 2.15
C ILE A 405 10.20 -25.38 3.01
N ASP A 406 11.25 -25.76 3.75
CA ASP A 406 11.21 -26.87 4.71
C ASP A 406 10.75 -26.37 6.09
N PRO A 407 9.55 -26.75 6.57
CA PRO A 407 9.04 -26.30 7.86
C PRO A 407 9.86 -26.78 9.05
N SER A 408 10.56 -27.91 8.92
CA SER A 408 11.41 -28.45 9.99
C SER A 408 12.67 -27.61 10.16
N LEU A 409 13.31 -27.25 9.06
CA LEU A 409 14.47 -26.35 9.04
C LEU A 409 14.11 -24.95 9.54
N CYS A 410 12.95 -24.41 9.11
CA CYS A 410 12.44 -23.13 9.61
C CYS A 410 12.29 -23.11 11.14
N ARG A 411 11.76 -24.20 11.73
CA ARG A 411 11.64 -24.33 13.20
C ARG A 411 13.01 -24.47 13.88
N GLY A 412 13.95 -25.15 13.25
CA GLY A 412 15.35 -25.21 13.70
C GLY A 412 15.96 -23.82 13.78
N PHE A 413 15.84 -23.03 12.72
CA PHE A 413 16.32 -21.65 12.70
C PHE A 413 15.57 -20.72 13.66
N ALA A 414 14.26 -20.87 13.82
CA ALA A 414 13.51 -20.12 14.82
C ALA A 414 14.03 -20.39 16.23
N THR A 415 14.31 -21.64 16.57
CA THR A 415 14.90 -22.03 17.86
C THR A 415 16.29 -21.44 18.02
N PHE A 416 17.12 -21.52 16.97
CA PHE A 416 18.46 -20.96 16.95
C PHE A 416 18.47 -19.45 17.20
N ILE A 417 17.64 -18.68 16.49
CA ILE A 417 17.55 -17.21 16.64
C ILE A 417 16.91 -16.82 17.97
N SER A 418 15.97 -17.62 18.48
CA SER A 418 15.41 -17.39 19.80
C SER A 418 16.45 -17.58 20.93
N GLN A 419 17.50 -18.37 20.70
CA GLN A 419 18.57 -18.62 21.67
C GLN A 419 19.83 -17.77 21.44
N ASN A 420 20.06 -17.36 20.19
CA ASN A 420 21.27 -16.66 19.76
C ASN A 420 20.89 -15.42 18.95
N GLY A 421 21.57 -14.30 19.19
CA GLY A 421 21.47 -13.15 18.28
C GLY A 421 22.01 -13.51 16.88
N LEU A 422 21.46 -12.88 15.85
CA LEU A 422 21.95 -12.98 14.47
C LEU A 422 23.06 -11.94 14.26
N THR A 423 24.28 -12.42 14.08
CA THR A 423 25.53 -11.66 13.93
C THR A 423 26.38 -12.30 12.83
N GLU A 424 27.42 -11.61 12.35
CA GLU A 424 28.29 -12.16 11.30
C GLU A 424 28.92 -13.50 11.70
N THR A 425 29.19 -13.71 12.99
CA THR A 425 29.78 -14.94 13.54
C THR A 425 28.76 -16.04 13.84
N THR A 426 27.46 -15.71 13.90
CA THR A 426 26.40 -16.68 14.21
C THR A 426 25.56 -17.04 12.99
N LEU A 427 25.90 -16.54 11.80
CA LEU A 427 25.32 -17.02 10.56
C LEU A 427 25.60 -18.53 10.39
N PRO A 428 24.65 -19.30 9.84
CA PRO A 428 24.86 -20.72 9.57
C PRO A 428 26.15 -20.96 8.76
N SER A 429 26.95 -21.94 9.20
CA SER A 429 28.21 -22.29 8.51
C SER A 429 28.00 -22.78 7.09
N THR A 430 26.77 -23.17 6.73
CA THR A 430 26.34 -23.51 5.37
C THR A 430 26.53 -22.35 4.39
N PHE A 431 26.54 -21.10 4.87
CA PHE A 431 26.81 -19.92 4.03
C PHE A 431 28.28 -19.67 3.73
N ASN A 432 29.22 -20.37 4.40
CA ASN A 432 30.66 -20.12 4.23
C ASN A 432 31.14 -20.36 2.80
N SER A 433 30.58 -21.33 2.09
CA SER A 433 30.88 -21.58 0.67
C SER A 433 30.47 -20.40 -0.20
N PHE A 434 29.29 -19.83 0.05
CA PHE A 434 28.82 -18.62 -0.62
C PHE A 434 29.74 -17.43 -0.33
N PHE A 435 30.06 -17.16 0.94
CA PHE A 435 30.94 -16.04 1.31
C PHE A 435 32.35 -16.16 0.74
N ALA A 436 32.86 -17.37 0.53
CA ALA A 436 34.16 -17.59 -0.11
C ALA A 436 34.16 -17.23 -1.61
N MET A 437 32.99 -17.20 -2.27
CA MET A 437 32.84 -16.81 -3.68
C MET A 437 32.65 -15.30 -3.86
N VAL A 438 32.15 -14.60 -2.84
CA VAL A 438 31.86 -13.16 -2.91
C VAL A 438 33.16 -12.35 -2.80
N PRO A 439 33.52 -11.53 -3.80
CA PRO A 439 34.73 -10.70 -3.74
C PRO A 439 34.73 -9.72 -2.56
N SER A 440 35.86 -9.61 -1.85
CA SER A 440 36.00 -8.72 -0.69
C SER A 440 36.40 -7.27 -1.03
N HIS A 441 36.23 -6.83 -2.28
CA HIS A 441 36.77 -5.54 -2.74
C HIS A 441 36.02 -4.30 -2.24
N ARG A 442 34.90 -4.47 -1.51
CA ARG A 442 34.12 -3.35 -0.96
C ARG A 442 34.43 -3.16 0.53
N PRO A 443 35.02 -2.04 0.95
CA PRO A 443 35.52 -1.85 2.31
C PRO A 443 34.43 -1.60 3.36
N GLU A 444 33.19 -1.26 2.96
CA GLU A 444 32.16 -0.77 3.89
C GLU A 444 31.39 -1.87 4.62
N PHE A 445 31.10 -3.00 3.96
CA PHE A 445 30.35 -4.12 4.55
C PHE A 445 30.92 -5.47 4.13
N SER A 446 31.07 -6.37 5.11
CA SER A 446 31.41 -7.78 4.84
C SER A 446 30.26 -8.48 4.10
N PRO A 447 30.53 -9.56 3.32
CA PRO A 447 29.48 -10.40 2.73
C PRO A 447 28.45 -10.89 3.77
N GLN A 448 28.91 -11.17 5.00
CA GLN A 448 28.08 -11.55 6.13
C GLN A 448 27.15 -10.42 6.58
N ALA A 449 27.66 -9.19 6.71
CA ALA A 449 26.86 -8.03 7.08
C ALA A 449 25.75 -7.76 6.04
N ARG A 450 26.06 -7.90 4.75
CA ARG A 450 25.08 -7.79 3.66
C ARG A 450 24.02 -8.89 3.70
N MET A 451 24.42 -10.13 3.95
CA MET A 451 23.48 -11.25 4.16
C MET A 451 22.51 -10.94 5.32
N ILE A 452 23.00 -10.39 6.44
CA ILE A 452 22.15 -10.01 7.57
C ILE A 452 21.14 -8.93 7.17
N ARG A 453 21.56 -7.86 6.48
CA ARG A 453 20.64 -6.82 6.00
C ARG A 453 19.54 -7.37 5.09
N MET A 454 19.91 -8.24 4.15
CA MET A 454 18.98 -8.91 3.26
C MET A 454 17.99 -9.79 4.05
N LEU A 455 18.47 -10.58 5.01
CA LEU A 455 17.62 -11.39 5.90
C LEU A 455 16.66 -10.52 6.72
N GLU A 456 17.14 -9.40 7.26
CA GLU A 456 16.30 -8.43 7.98
C GLU A 456 15.19 -7.88 7.07
N SER A 457 15.54 -7.43 5.87
CA SER A 457 14.58 -6.89 4.90
C SER A 457 13.54 -7.93 4.49
N ALA A 458 13.99 -9.13 4.08
CA ALA A 458 13.10 -10.23 3.71
C ALA A 458 12.18 -10.65 4.88
N THR A 459 12.70 -10.64 6.11
CA THR A 459 11.90 -10.95 7.32
C THR A 459 10.80 -9.91 7.55
N LYS A 460 11.08 -8.61 7.34
CA LYS A 460 10.06 -7.56 7.43
C LYS A 460 8.92 -7.80 6.43
N HIS A 461 9.25 -8.13 5.18
CA HIS A 461 8.23 -8.44 4.17
C HIS A 461 7.36 -9.62 4.59
N VAL A 462 7.96 -10.74 5.04
CA VAL A 462 7.23 -11.91 5.54
C VAL A 462 6.33 -11.53 6.72
N LEU A 463 6.81 -10.75 7.68
CA LEU A 463 6.01 -10.36 8.83
C LEU A 463 4.88 -9.41 8.46
N ILE A 464 5.11 -8.40 7.62
CA ILE A 464 4.07 -7.47 7.16
C ILE A 464 2.93 -8.24 6.49
N PHE A 465 3.25 -9.16 5.58
CA PHE A 465 2.24 -9.96 4.88
C PHE A 465 1.63 -11.07 5.74
N ALA A 466 2.29 -11.53 6.81
CA ALA A 466 1.69 -12.43 7.79
C ALA A 466 0.56 -11.77 8.60
N HIS A 467 0.54 -10.44 8.68
CA HIS A 467 -0.56 -9.67 9.28
C HIS A 467 -1.72 -9.40 8.29
N VAL A 468 -1.61 -9.81 7.03
CA VAL A 468 -2.72 -9.68 6.07
C VAL A 468 -3.71 -10.82 6.28
N ALA A 469 -4.97 -10.48 6.55
CA ALA A 469 -6.00 -11.47 6.91
C ALA A 469 -6.17 -12.57 5.85
N GLU A 470 -6.13 -12.21 4.56
CA GLU A 470 -6.34 -13.11 3.41
C GLU A 470 -5.18 -13.06 2.40
N VAL A 471 -3.94 -13.18 2.88
CA VAL A 471 -2.72 -13.02 2.06
C VAL A 471 -2.72 -13.85 0.77
N GLY A 472 -3.25 -15.08 0.80
CA GLY A 472 -3.30 -15.97 -0.38
C GLY A 472 -4.13 -15.45 -1.56
N LYS A 473 -5.00 -14.44 -1.36
CA LYS A 473 -5.78 -13.79 -2.43
C LYS A 473 -5.04 -12.60 -3.08
N CYS A 474 -3.84 -12.28 -2.60
CA CYS A 474 -3.12 -11.06 -2.96
C CYS A 474 -1.98 -11.31 -3.95
N GLY A 475 -1.84 -12.51 -4.53
CA GLY A 475 -0.69 -12.89 -5.36
C GLY A 475 -0.43 -11.97 -6.56
N ASP A 476 -1.51 -11.48 -7.20
CA ASP A 476 -1.44 -10.58 -8.36
C ASP A 476 -1.25 -9.09 -7.99
N MET A 477 -1.14 -8.77 -6.69
CA MET A 477 -0.99 -7.39 -6.22
C MET A 477 0.40 -6.87 -6.63
N PRO A 478 0.47 -5.80 -7.45
CA PRO A 478 1.75 -5.23 -7.84
C PRO A 478 2.27 -4.37 -6.68
N ILE A 479 3.42 -4.77 -6.13
CA ILE A 479 4.12 -4.03 -5.09
C ILE A 479 5.50 -3.62 -5.58
N ILE A 480 5.99 -2.50 -5.09
CA ILE A 480 7.31 -1.96 -5.41
C ILE A 480 8.37 -2.88 -4.81
N LEU A 481 9.33 -3.29 -5.64
CA LEU A 481 10.51 -4.01 -5.19
C LEU A 481 11.47 -3.05 -4.50
N THR A 482 11.66 -3.23 -3.19
CA THR A 482 12.50 -2.36 -2.35
C THR A 482 13.04 -3.13 -1.15
N ASP A 483 14.22 -2.75 -0.67
CA ASP A 483 14.76 -3.16 0.62
C ASP A 483 14.55 -2.12 1.74
N ASP A 484 14.10 -0.90 1.40
CA ASP A 484 13.84 0.21 2.33
C ASP A 484 12.45 0.13 2.97
N ILE A 485 12.23 -0.92 3.75
CA ILE A 485 11.09 -0.99 4.67
C ILE A 485 11.56 -0.62 6.08
N ILE A 486 11.17 0.57 6.54
CA ILE A 486 11.46 1.06 7.89
C ILE A 486 10.57 0.35 8.94
N THR A 487 9.35 0.01 8.55
CA THR A 487 8.36 -0.66 9.40
C THR A 487 8.90 -1.94 10.02
N LEU A 488 8.59 -2.19 11.30
CA LEU A 488 9.10 -3.30 12.11
C LEU A 488 10.63 -3.27 12.34
N GLY A 489 11.33 -2.20 11.94
CA GLY A 489 12.78 -2.10 12.09
C GLY A 489 13.26 -2.18 13.55
N SER A 490 12.50 -1.63 14.50
CA SER A 490 12.76 -1.77 15.95
C SER A 490 12.71 -3.23 16.38
N LEU A 491 11.61 -3.93 16.07
CA LEU A 491 11.39 -5.35 16.36
C LEU A 491 12.52 -6.21 15.81
N ILE A 492 12.80 -6.10 14.51
CA ILE A 492 13.83 -6.90 13.84
C ILE A 492 15.20 -6.67 14.47
N ARG A 493 15.54 -5.41 14.78
CA ARG A 493 16.81 -5.08 15.43
C ARG A 493 16.90 -5.66 16.85
N THR A 494 15.82 -5.63 17.62
CA THR A 494 15.76 -6.21 18.98
C THR A 494 15.97 -7.73 18.94
N VAL A 495 15.24 -8.43 18.07
CA VAL A 495 15.34 -9.89 17.92
C VAL A 495 16.73 -10.28 17.42
N ARG A 496 17.26 -9.56 16.43
CA ARG A 496 18.62 -9.75 15.91
C ARG A 496 19.69 -9.66 17.00
N LYS A 497 19.60 -8.68 17.90
CA LYS A 497 20.56 -8.52 19.01
C LYS A 497 20.48 -9.66 20.03
N GLY A 498 19.47 -10.53 19.96
CA GLY A 498 19.25 -11.58 20.95
C GLY A 498 18.67 -11.04 22.26
N ASN A 499 18.12 -9.82 22.25
CA ASN A 499 17.50 -9.24 23.44
C ASN A 499 16.26 -10.04 23.85
N VAL A 500 16.11 -10.28 25.15
CA VAL A 500 14.94 -10.98 25.73
C VAL A 500 13.69 -10.07 25.72
N GLU A 501 13.90 -8.75 25.70
CA GLU A 501 12.83 -7.77 25.67
C GLU A 501 11.98 -7.90 24.39
N PRO A 502 10.65 -7.69 24.51
CA PRO A 502 9.78 -7.71 23.35
C PRO A 502 10.06 -6.54 22.41
N GLY A 503 9.96 -6.78 21.10
CA GLY A 503 9.97 -5.74 20.10
C GLY A 503 8.60 -5.07 20.00
N LEU A 504 8.59 -3.75 20.15
CA LEU A 504 7.37 -2.94 20.13
C LEU A 504 6.90 -2.69 18.70
N VAL A 505 5.59 -2.80 18.49
CA VAL A 505 4.91 -2.60 17.21
C VAL A 505 3.78 -1.60 17.39
N ARG A 506 3.80 -0.53 16.58
CA ARG A 506 2.73 0.48 16.51
C ARG A 506 1.49 -0.08 15.84
N PHE A 507 0.34 0.50 16.16
CA PHE A 507 -0.94 0.11 15.56
C PHE A 507 -0.99 0.32 14.03
N ASP A 508 -0.29 1.35 13.53
CA ASP A 508 -0.25 1.73 12.12
C ASP A 508 0.88 1.05 11.34
N ALA A 509 1.84 0.41 12.03
CA ALA A 509 3.05 -0.11 11.40
C ALA A 509 2.73 -1.00 10.20
N VAL A 510 1.90 -2.04 10.38
CA VAL A 510 1.56 -2.98 9.30
C VAL A 510 0.85 -2.26 8.14
N PHE A 511 -0.11 -1.39 8.45
CA PHE A 511 -0.85 -0.63 7.44
C PHE A 511 0.10 0.26 6.61
N ASP A 512 0.98 1.01 7.28
CA ASP A 512 1.97 1.86 6.64
C ASP A 512 2.96 1.05 5.80
N GLY A 513 3.38 -0.12 6.31
CA GLY A 513 4.28 -1.03 5.61
C GLY A 513 3.72 -1.51 4.27
N VAL A 514 2.46 -1.99 4.26
CA VAL A 514 1.81 -2.42 3.01
C VAL A 514 1.51 -1.23 2.10
N SER A 515 1.05 -0.11 2.66
CA SER A 515 0.72 1.10 1.87
C SER A 515 1.96 1.70 1.18
N LYS A 516 3.13 1.71 1.84
CA LYS A 516 4.40 2.21 1.26
C LYS A 516 4.85 1.38 0.06
N ILE A 517 4.70 0.05 0.11
CA ILE A 517 5.08 -0.81 -1.02
C ILE A 517 4.01 -0.88 -2.11
N LEU A 518 2.75 -0.57 -1.80
CA LEU A 518 1.70 -0.45 -2.82
C LEU A 518 1.79 0.87 -3.60
N SER A 519 1.98 2.00 -2.89
CA SER A 519 1.95 3.32 -3.50
C SER A 519 3.34 3.93 -3.65
N SER A 520 3.70 4.34 -4.87
CA SER A 520 5.01 4.94 -5.17
C SER A 520 5.10 6.43 -4.91
N GLY A 521 4.13 7.04 -4.23
CA GLY A 521 4.11 8.48 -4.03
C GLY A 521 4.71 8.90 -2.69
N GLU A 522 5.48 9.98 -2.68
CA GLU A 522 5.96 10.68 -1.48
C GLU A 522 4.84 11.34 -0.67
N PHE A 523 3.57 11.11 -1.00
CA PHE A 523 2.43 11.66 -0.25
C PHE A 523 2.50 11.41 1.27
N SER A 524 3.17 10.35 1.73
CA SER A 524 3.44 10.11 3.17
C SER A 524 4.19 11.26 3.85
N THR A 525 5.03 12.00 3.12
CA THR A 525 5.75 13.17 3.65
C THR A 525 4.92 14.45 3.62
N ARG A 526 4.00 14.60 2.65
CA ARG A 526 3.04 15.73 2.61
C ARG A 526 2.05 15.69 3.78
N ASP A 527 1.64 14.50 4.23
CA ASP A 527 0.76 14.35 5.39
C ASP A 527 1.44 14.69 6.72
N LYS A 528 2.76 14.46 6.84
CA LYS A 528 3.53 14.94 8.01
C LYS A 528 3.49 16.48 8.15
N LYS A 529 3.32 17.21 7.04
CA LYS A 529 3.19 18.69 7.03
C LYS A 529 1.73 19.17 7.19
N ARG A 530 0.71 18.35 6.94
CA ARG A 530 -0.73 18.72 7.08
C ARG A 530 -1.25 18.77 8.51
N GLY A 531 -0.42 18.43 9.49
CA GLY A 531 -0.82 18.43 10.90
C GLY A 531 -1.59 17.17 11.27
N SER A 532 -1.35 16.72 12.49
CA SER A 532 -1.78 15.48 13.17
C SER A 532 -3.29 15.10 13.15
N ALA A 533 -4.16 15.76 12.38
CA ALA A 533 -5.61 15.69 12.60
C ALA A 533 -6.37 14.63 11.77
N ALA A 534 -5.85 14.19 10.64
CA ALA A 534 -6.51 13.19 9.80
C ALA A 534 -5.56 12.02 9.50
N THR A 535 -5.85 10.85 10.07
CA THR A 535 -5.10 9.63 9.80
C THR A 535 -5.67 8.92 8.58
N GLU A 536 -4.81 8.34 7.76
CA GLU A 536 -5.22 7.47 6.65
C GLU A 536 -5.78 6.15 7.21
N SER A 537 -6.93 5.73 6.71
CA SER A 537 -7.58 4.46 7.09
C SER A 537 -7.73 3.50 5.91
N LEU A 538 -7.59 3.99 4.67
CA LEU A 538 -7.51 3.19 3.45
C LEU A 538 -6.59 3.85 2.41
N CYS A 539 -5.67 3.07 1.86
CA CYS A 539 -4.80 3.46 0.74
C CYS A 539 -5.04 2.56 -0.48
N SER A 540 -5.08 3.13 -1.69
CA SER A 540 -5.28 2.40 -2.94
C SER A 540 -4.30 2.84 -4.02
N ASP A 541 -3.76 1.85 -4.74
CA ASP A 541 -3.02 2.07 -5.98
C ASP A 541 -3.16 0.83 -6.89
N PHE A 542 -2.96 1.00 -8.19
CA PHE A 542 -3.01 -0.09 -9.18
C PHE A 542 -4.25 -1.02 -9.08
N GLY A 543 -5.40 -0.47 -8.68
CA GLY A 543 -6.64 -1.25 -8.55
C GLY A 543 -6.67 -2.19 -7.32
N TRP A 544 -5.80 -1.97 -6.34
CA TRP A 544 -5.81 -2.65 -5.04
C TRP A 544 -5.99 -1.62 -3.91
N SER A 545 -6.55 -2.05 -2.79
CA SER A 545 -6.74 -1.23 -1.59
C SER A 545 -6.27 -1.98 -0.34
N VAL A 546 -5.50 -1.29 0.49
CA VAL A 546 -5.15 -1.67 1.85
C VAL A 546 -6.10 -0.93 2.79
N LEU A 547 -6.75 -1.64 3.70
CA LEU A 547 -7.68 -1.04 4.65
C LEU A 547 -7.52 -1.65 6.05
N MET A 548 -7.83 -0.85 7.06
CA MET A 548 -7.85 -1.30 8.45
C MET A 548 -8.99 -2.30 8.70
N THR A 549 -8.85 -3.15 9.73
CA THR A 549 -9.84 -4.17 10.11
C THR A 549 -11.15 -3.62 10.68
N THR A 550 -11.21 -2.31 10.93
CA THR A 550 -12.37 -1.63 11.54
C THR A 550 -13.46 -1.24 10.55
N TYR A 551 -13.26 -1.48 9.25
CA TYR A 551 -14.30 -1.28 8.23
C TYR A 551 -15.39 -2.35 8.25
N ASP A 552 -15.04 -3.58 8.63
CA ASP A 552 -16.02 -4.65 8.76
C ASP A 552 -16.90 -4.36 9.98
N ASP A 553 -18.22 -4.49 9.83
CA ASP A 553 -19.22 -4.15 10.85
C ASP A 553 -19.27 -5.17 12.01
N LEU A 554 -18.09 -5.54 12.50
CA LEU A 554 -17.84 -6.59 13.48
C LEU A 554 -17.93 -6.04 14.90
N ASP A 555 -18.24 -6.94 15.83
CA ASP A 555 -18.05 -6.67 17.24
C ASP A 555 -16.55 -6.46 17.52
N PRO A 556 -16.15 -5.48 18.35
CA PRO A 556 -14.73 -5.22 18.61
C PRO A 556 -13.99 -6.42 19.20
N GLY A 557 -14.69 -7.38 19.84
CA GLY A 557 -14.12 -8.61 20.36
C GLY A 557 -13.79 -9.65 19.28
N ASP A 558 -14.35 -9.49 18.07
CA ASP A 558 -14.10 -10.34 16.90
C ASP A 558 -13.05 -9.72 15.95
N VAL A 559 -12.64 -8.47 16.20
CA VAL A 559 -11.64 -7.76 15.40
C VAL A 559 -10.24 -8.01 15.96
N ARG A 560 -9.32 -8.41 15.08
CA ARG A 560 -7.89 -8.50 15.40
C ARG A 560 -7.19 -7.20 15.00
N PRO A 561 -6.84 -6.30 15.94
CA PRO A 561 -6.33 -4.98 15.60
C PRO A 561 -4.91 -5.01 15.01
N GLU A 562 -4.17 -6.11 15.17
CA GLU A 562 -2.87 -6.29 14.53
C GLU A 562 -2.94 -6.64 13.03
N LEU A 563 -4.11 -7.05 12.53
CA LEU A 563 -4.26 -7.46 11.13
C LEU A 563 -4.69 -6.28 10.24
N VAL A 564 -4.45 -6.42 8.94
CA VAL A 564 -4.96 -5.54 7.89
C VAL A 564 -5.65 -6.35 6.79
N HIS A 565 -6.51 -5.71 6.01
CA HIS A 565 -7.11 -6.32 4.82
C HIS A 565 -6.55 -5.69 3.55
N ILE A 566 -6.40 -6.54 2.54
CA ILE A 566 -6.09 -6.14 1.18
C ILE A 566 -7.24 -6.63 0.30
N ARG A 567 -7.83 -5.74 -0.49
CA ARG A 567 -8.96 -6.04 -1.39
C ARG A 567 -8.71 -5.43 -2.76
N LYS A 568 -9.17 -6.09 -3.81
CA LYS A 568 -9.19 -5.51 -5.16
C LYS A 568 -10.23 -4.38 -5.23
N GLY A 569 -9.86 -3.33 -5.92
CA GLY A 569 -10.68 -2.17 -6.28
C GLY A 569 -10.16 -0.88 -5.65
N THR A 570 -10.65 0.24 -6.17
CA THR A 570 -10.34 1.60 -5.71
C THR A 570 -11.60 2.23 -5.10
N PRO A 571 -11.50 2.98 -3.98
CA PRO A 571 -12.62 3.69 -3.38
C PRO A 571 -13.38 4.51 -4.41
N THR A 572 -14.67 4.23 -4.52
CA THR A 572 -15.56 4.86 -5.48
C THR A 572 -16.88 5.21 -4.82
N ASN A 573 -17.33 6.44 -4.99
CA ASN A 573 -18.67 6.84 -4.60
C ASN A 573 -19.69 6.13 -5.50
N SER A 574 -20.58 5.34 -4.89
CA SER A 574 -21.59 4.56 -5.60
C SER A 574 -22.56 5.41 -6.42
N LYS A 575 -22.86 6.65 -5.98
CA LYS A 575 -23.81 7.57 -6.61
C LYS A 575 -23.17 8.45 -7.68
N THR A 576 -22.02 9.07 -7.37
CA THR A 576 -21.38 10.03 -8.28
C THR A 576 -20.38 9.36 -9.24
N GLY A 577 -19.93 8.14 -8.92
CA GLY A 577 -18.87 7.47 -9.64
C GLY A 577 -17.47 8.03 -9.37
N GLU A 578 -17.35 9.02 -8.47
CA GLU A 578 -16.07 9.62 -8.10
C GLU A 578 -15.12 8.55 -7.56
N ARG A 579 -13.90 8.45 -8.11
CA ARG A 579 -12.86 7.54 -7.63
C ARG A 579 -11.76 8.32 -6.92
N LYS A 580 -11.31 7.82 -5.78
CA LYS A 580 -10.21 8.41 -5.00
C LYS A 580 -9.25 7.33 -4.54
N LEU A 581 -7.99 7.71 -4.38
CA LEU A 581 -6.95 6.76 -3.99
C LEU A 581 -6.95 6.47 -2.50
N ARG A 582 -7.62 7.29 -1.68
CA ARG A 582 -7.51 7.22 -0.23
C ARG A 582 -8.80 7.54 0.48
N ILE A 583 -8.87 7.03 1.70
CA ILE A 583 -9.82 7.47 2.70
C ILE A 583 -9.03 7.97 3.92
N LEU A 584 -9.23 9.24 4.23
CA LEU A 584 -8.81 9.83 5.49
C LEU A 584 -9.96 9.84 6.48
N ASP A 585 -9.60 9.72 7.75
CA ASP A 585 -10.53 9.96 8.83
C ASP A 585 -10.94 11.44 8.90
N GLY A 586 -12.23 11.66 9.11
CA GLY A 586 -12.80 12.98 9.24
C GLY A 586 -12.46 13.68 10.54
N ILE A 587 -12.22 14.99 10.46
CA ILE A 587 -12.11 15.84 11.64
C ILE A 587 -13.50 15.96 12.25
N GLY A 588 -13.70 15.29 13.39
CA GLY A 588 -14.97 15.30 14.10
C GLY A 588 -15.31 16.69 14.62
N ILE A 589 -16.47 17.22 14.24
CA ILE A 589 -17.17 18.21 15.06
C ILE A 589 -17.78 17.43 16.23
N GLU A 590 -17.22 17.57 17.43
CA GLU A 590 -17.81 16.98 18.62
C GLU A 590 -19.22 17.54 18.84
N ARG A 591 -20.23 16.68 18.68
CA ARG A 591 -21.56 16.90 19.24
C ARG A 591 -21.74 15.94 20.40
N THR A 592 -21.07 16.22 21.50
CA THR A 592 -21.19 15.40 22.70
C THR A 592 -22.38 15.91 23.53
N ALA A 593 -23.38 15.05 23.71
CA ALA A 593 -24.34 15.24 24.78
C ALA A 593 -23.58 14.98 26.09
N LYS A 594 -23.49 15.99 26.97
CA LYS A 594 -22.97 15.79 28.34
C LYS A 594 -23.72 14.63 28.98
N SER A 595 -23.00 13.57 29.32
CA SER A 595 -23.53 12.44 30.08
C SER A 595 -23.04 12.53 31.50
N TYR A 596 -23.97 12.50 32.45
CA TYR A 596 -23.63 12.37 33.86
C TYR A 596 -23.44 10.89 34.18
N VAL A 597 -22.39 10.60 34.93
CA VAL A 597 -22.06 9.27 35.42
C VAL A 597 -22.94 8.97 36.63
N THR A 598 -23.59 7.81 36.66
CA THR A 598 -24.20 7.32 37.89
C THR A 598 -23.80 5.87 38.10
N PRO A 599 -23.10 5.52 39.21
CA PRO A 599 -22.92 4.14 39.60
C PRO A 599 -24.28 3.56 39.94
N VAL A 600 -24.62 2.40 39.36
CA VAL A 600 -26.00 1.92 39.41
C VAL A 600 -26.17 0.76 40.38
N GLU A 601 -25.16 -0.10 40.52
CA GLU A 601 -25.25 -1.29 41.37
C GLU A 601 -23.91 -1.63 42.05
N ARG A 602 -24.00 -1.95 43.34
CA ARG A 602 -22.97 -2.61 44.17
C ARG A 602 -23.62 -3.86 44.78
N GLY A 603 -23.17 -5.06 44.41
CA GLY A 603 -23.77 -6.33 44.87
C GLY A 603 -24.09 -7.31 43.73
N GLU A 604 -25.23 -7.99 43.78
CA GLU A 604 -25.70 -8.82 42.66
C GLU A 604 -26.24 -7.93 41.54
N TYR A 605 -25.73 -8.09 40.32
CA TYR A 605 -26.24 -7.38 39.15
C TYR A 605 -26.57 -8.31 38.00
N THR A 606 -27.54 -7.90 37.18
CA THR A 606 -27.85 -8.56 35.90
C THR A 606 -27.27 -7.72 34.75
N PRO A 607 -26.34 -8.28 33.96
CA PRO A 607 -25.77 -7.60 32.79
C PRO A 607 -26.84 -7.12 31.81
N ARG A 608 -26.68 -5.88 31.36
CA ARG A 608 -27.60 -5.15 30.46
C ARG A 608 -26.83 -4.13 29.63
N THR A 609 -27.47 -3.61 28.59
CA THR A 609 -26.95 -2.49 27.81
C THR A 609 -27.57 -1.17 28.28
N PHE A 610 -26.81 -0.07 28.33
CA PHE A 610 -27.31 1.26 28.69
C PHE A 610 -28.05 1.95 27.53
N ALA A 611 -27.74 1.55 26.29
CA ALA A 611 -28.33 2.08 25.08
C ALA A 611 -28.45 1.01 23.99
N ASN A 612 -29.42 1.17 23.09
CA ASN A 612 -29.60 0.32 21.93
C ASN A 612 -29.16 1.07 20.68
N HIS A 613 -28.39 0.41 19.82
CA HIS A 613 -28.12 0.94 18.49
C HIS A 613 -29.43 1.17 17.70
N ILE A 614 -29.52 2.32 17.04
CA ILE A 614 -30.63 2.65 16.12
C ILE A 614 -30.15 2.63 14.67
N SER A 615 -29.01 3.28 14.41
CA SER A 615 -28.50 3.42 13.04
C SER A 615 -27.01 3.71 13.01
N ARG A 616 -26.38 3.26 11.93
CA ARG A 616 -25.00 3.54 11.56
C ARG A 616 -24.99 4.24 10.21
N LYS A 617 -24.26 5.34 10.08
CA LYS A 617 -24.16 6.11 8.83
C LYS A 617 -22.75 6.64 8.62
N ASP A 618 -22.24 6.45 7.42
CA ASP A 618 -20.99 7.04 6.98
C ASP A 618 -21.30 8.38 6.31
N TYR A 619 -20.71 9.44 6.84
CA TYR A 619 -20.71 10.75 6.21
C TYR A 619 -19.36 10.94 5.54
N TYR A 620 -19.37 11.45 4.32
CA TYR A 620 -18.14 11.70 3.60
C TYR A 620 -18.13 13.08 2.98
N VAL A 621 -16.93 13.61 2.82
CA VAL A 621 -16.62 14.78 2.00
C VAL A 621 -15.64 14.34 0.93
N THR A 622 -15.91 14.72 -0.32
CA THR A 622 -14.98 14.51 -1.43
C THR A 622 -13.97 15.66 -1.44
N LEU A 623 -12.68 15.33 -1.34
CA LEU A 623 -11.57 16.27 -1.56
C LEU A 623 -10.91 15.98 -2.92
N SER A 624 -9.91 16.77 -3.31
CA SER A 624 -9.26 16.63 -4.61
C SER A 624 -8.69 15.22 -4.85
N TYR A 625 -8.03 14.63 -3.84
CA TYR A 625 -7.31 13.35 -3.98
C TYR A 625 -7.86 12.20 -3.13
N GLU A 626 -8.75 12.52 -2.18
CA GLU A 626 -9.18 11.60 -1.12
C GLU A 626 -10.66 11.78 -0.75
N PHE A 627 -11.24 10.74 -0.16
CA PHE A 627 -12.46 10.89 0.62
C PHE A 627 -12.10 11.13 2.07
N GLN A 628 -12.79 12.05 2.73
CA GLN A 628 -12.74 12.19 4.17
C GLN A 628 -14.01 11.58 4.76
N ILE A 629 -13.89 10.52 5.56
CA ILE A 629 -15.05 9.77 6.09
C ILE A 629 -15.17 9.93 7.61
N THR A 630 -16.38 10.17 8.08
CA THR A 630 -16.75 10.22 9.49
C THR A 630 -17.90 9.27 9.74
N LEU A 631 -17.73 8.36 10.70
CA LEU A 631 -18.75 7.39 11.08
C LEU A 631 -19.67 7.99 12.16
N PHE A 632 -20.98 7.93 11.95
CA PHE A 632 -21.98 8.33 12.95
C PHE A 632 -22.81 7.13 13.38
N ILE A 633 -22.83 6.89 14.69
CA ILE A 633 -23.66 5.87 15.30
C ILE A 633 -24.71 6.55 16.18
N SER A 634 -25.98 6.22 15.96
CA SER A 634 -27.10 6.76 16.75
C SER A 634 -27.63 5.71 17.71
N PHE A 635 -27.92 6.13 18.94
CA PHE A 635 -28.36 5.27 20.02
C PHE A 635 -29.66 5.77 20.64
N GLU A 636 -30.53 4.83 21.02
CA GLU A 636 -31.68 5.08 21.90
C GLU A 636 -31.32 4.64 23.31
N SER A 637 -31.40 5.57 24.25
CA SER A 637 -31.07 5.31 25.62
C SER A 637 -32.15 4.50 26.32
N THR A 638 -31.75 3.59 27.21
CA THR A 638 -32.70 2.88 28.07
C THR A 638 -33.40 3.84 29.03
N ARG A 639 -34.60 3.46 29.51
CA ARG A 639 -35.34 4.23 30.52
C ARG A 639 -34.54 4.43 31.81
N GLU A 640 -33.69 3.48 32.14
CA GLU A 640 -32.82 3.54 33.30
C GLU A 640 -31.81 4.67 33.16
N TRP A 641 -31.10 4.74 32.03
CA TRP A 641 -30.20 5.85 31.73
C TRP A 641 -30.89 7.21 31.78
N GLN A 642 -32.11 7.30 31.23
CA GLN A 642 -32.91 8.53 31.24
C GLN A 642 -33.30 8.98 32.66
N LYS A 643 -33.59 8.04 33.58
CA LYS A 643 -33.89 8.36 34.99
C LYS A 643 -32.70 8.97 35.72
N HIS A 644 -31.49 8.68 35.27
CA HIS A 644 -30.24 9.19 35.83
C HIS A 644 -29.71 10.43 35.08
N GLY A 645 -30.59 11.14 34.36
CA GLY A 645 -30.24 12.40 33.67
C GLY A 645 -29.62 12.21 32.28
N GLY A 646 -29.55 10.97 31.77
CA GLY A 646 -29.13 10.70 30.41
C GLY A 646 -30.14 11.19 29.36
N SER A 647 -29.64 11.57 28.18
CA SER A 647 -30.51 11.98 27.07
C SER A 647 -31.36 10.80 26.56
N LYS A 648 -32.53 11.09 25.98
CA LYS A 648 -33.38 10.05 25.35
C LYS A 648 -32.67 9.31 24.22
N SER A 649 -31.86 10.03 23.45
CA SER A 649 -31.02 9.50 22.39
C SER A 649 -29.73 10.31 22.33
N PHE A 650 -28.70 9.71 21.75
CA PHE A 650 -27.43 10.39 21.48
C PHE A 650 -26.80 9.85 20.21
N GLN A 651 -25.79 10.56 19.72
CA GLN A 651 -24.98 10.13 18.59
C GLN A 651 -23.52 10.11 19.01
N GLN A 652 -22.79 9.16 18.47
CA GLN A 652 -21.34 9.10 18.56
C GLN A 652 -20.73 9.27 17.18
N THR A 653 -19.66 10.05 17.15
CA THR A 653 -18.78 10.18 15.99
C THR A 653 -17.56 9.29 16.19
N LEU A 654 -17.22 8.50 15.17
CA LEU A 654 -16.09 7.58 15.14
C LEU A 654 -15.27 7.79 13.87
N ALA A 655 -14.03 7.32 13.94
CA ALA A 655 -13.07 7.32 12.84
C ALA A 655 -12.38 5.95 12.78
N TYR A 656 -12.12 5.41 11.59
CA TYR A 656 -11.69 4.01 11.43
C TYR A 656 -10.30 3.76 12.00
N SER A 657 -9.36 4.69 11.81
CA SER A 657 -8.02 4.64 12.41
C SER A 657 -8.06 4.81 13.91
N GLN A 658 -8.95 5.67 14.42
CA GLN A 658 -9.12 5.87 15.85
C GLN A 658 -9.69 4.62 16.53
N MET A 659 -10.67 3.96 15.88
CA MET A 659 -11.20 2.67 16.30
C MET A 659 -10.08 1.62 16.34
N ALA A 660 -9.22 1.57 15.31
CA ALA A 660 -8.12 0.62 15.23
C ALA A 660 -7.10 0.86 16.35
N LYS A 661 -6.68 2.12 16.53
CA LYS A 661 -5.77 2.56 17.61
C LYS A 661 -6.33 2.22 18.99
N ASN A 662 -7.59 2.53 19.24
CA ASN A 662 -8.23 2.29 20.55
C ASN A 662 -8.38 0.79 20.83
N LEU A 663 -8.75 0.00 19.82
CA LEU A 663 -8.81 -1.46 19.97
C LEU A 663 -7.41 -2.06 20.16
N PHE A 664 -6.39 -1.55 19.46
CA PHE A 664 -5.00 -1.95 19.66
C PHE A 664 -4.54 -1.71 21.11
N ASN A 665 -5.03 -0.64 21.73
CA ASN A 665 -4.75 -0.32 23.15
C ASN A 665 -5.67 -1.04 24.16
N THR A 666 -6.58 -1.90 23.69
CA THR A 666 -7.53 -2.62 24.54
C THR A 666 -7.08 -4.06 24.76
N HIS A 667 -7.12 -4.51 26.02
CA HIS A 667 -6.77 -5.88 26.42
C HIS A 667 -7.93 -6.83 26.14
N LEU A 668 -7.79 -7.68 25.12
CA LEU A 668 -8.78 -8.72 24.84
C LEU A 668 -8.64 -9.89 25.83
N ILE A 669 -9.74 -10.25 26.51
CA ILE A 669 -9.77 -11.35 27.48
C ILE A 669 -9.86 -12.70 26.73
N GLU A 670 -8.98 -13.63 27.12
CA GLU A 670 -8.89 -14.98 26.54
C GLU A 670 -10.14 -15.83 26.78
N GLU A 671 -10.27 -16.91 26.01
CA GLU A 671 -11.38 -17.85 26.11
C GLU A 671 -11.47 -18.51 27.50
N CYS A 672 -12.69 -18.71 28.01
CA CYS A 672 -12.89 -19.45 29.26
C CYS A 672 -12.92 -20.97 29.03
N SER A 673 -12.42 -21.75 29.99
CA SER A 673 -12.23 -23.21 29.88
C SER A 673 -13.51 -24.05 29.85
N HIS A 674 -14.68 -23.48 30.12
CA HIS A 674 -15.96 -24.20 30.25
C HIS A 674 -16.87 -24.07 29.01
N LYS A 675 -16.28 -23.86 27.83
CA LYS A 675 -16.93 -23.54 26.53
C LYS A 675 -17.95 -24.59 26.04
N ASP A 676 -17.83 -25.84 26.47
CA ASP A 676 -18.63 -26.98 25.98
C ASP A 676 -19.97 -27.22 26.71
N GLN A 677 -20.31 -26.42 27.72
CA GLN A 677 -21.60 -26.55 28.40
C GLN A 677 -22.59 -25.58 27.74
N ASN A 678 -23.68 -26.12 27.17
CA ASN A 678 -24.84 -25.46 26.52
C ASN A 678 -25.59 -24.39 27.36
N GLY A 679 -24.93 -23.74 28.34
CA GLY A 679 -25.51 -22.85 29.33
C GLY A 679 -25.31 -21.35 29.06
N TRP A 680 -25.24 -20.94 27.79
CA TRP A 680 -25.20 -19.51 27.42
C TRP A 680 -26.55 -18.81 27.62
N GLU A 681 -27.62 -19.58 27.85
CA GLU A 681 -28.96 -19.06 28.07
C GLU A 681 -29.38 -19.18 29.54
N GLN A 682 -28.84 -18.33 30.42
CA GLN A 682 -29.63 -17.69 31.48
C GLN A 682 -28.98 -16.35 31.84
N PRO A 683 -29.76 -15.29 32.17
CA PRO A 683 -29.21 -14.11 32.83
C PRO A 683 -28.69 -14.54 34.21
N LYS A 684 -27.44 -14.99 34.26
CA LYS A 684 -26.77 -15.24 35.53
C LYS A 684 -26.56 -13.88 36.18
N LYS A 685 -27.12 -13.73 37.38
CA LYS A 685 -26.70 -12.65 38.25
C LYS A 685 -25.20 -12.83 38.54
N ILE A 686 -24.44 -11.76 38.39
CA ILE A 686 -23.03 -11.74 38.71
C ILE A 686 -22.88 -11.07 40.06
N GLN A 687 -22.15 -11.72 40.96
CA GLN A 687 -21.84 -11.16 42.26
C GLN A 687 -20.64 -10.21 42.12
N LEU A 688 -20.86 -8.92 42.36
CA LEU A 688 -19.79 -7.93 42.39
C LEU A 688 -19.10 -7.95 43.75
N GLY A 689 -17.77 -8.01 43.73
CA GLY A 689 -16.94 -7.79 44.92
C GLY A 689 -17.00 -6.33 45.39
N PRO A 690 -16.46 -6.03 46.59
CA PRO A 690 -16.46 -4.68 47.16
C PRO A 690 -15.68 -3.64 46.32
N ASP A 691 -14.73 -4.10 45.48
CA ASP A 691 -13.90 -3.26 44.60
C ASP A 691 -14.39 -3.23 43.15
N VAL A 692 -15.65 -3.61 42.90
CA VAL A 692 -16.24 -3.68 41.56
C VAL A 692 -17.55 -2.90 41.52
N VAL A 693 -17.72 -2.07 40.48
CA VAL A 693 -18.95 -1.31 40.26
C VAL A 693 -19.39 -1.41 38.80
N ALA A 694 -20.70 -1.46 38.58
CA ALA A 694 -21.29 -1.33 37.24
C ALA A 694 -21.76 0.11 36.99
N MET A 695 -21.45 0.62 35.80
CA MET A 695 -21.68 2.01 35.42
C MET A 695 -22.54 2.11 34.16
N LEU A 696 -23.51 3.03 34.17
CA LEU A 696 -24.20 3.45 32.95
C LEU A 696 -23.39 4.57 32.27
N GLY A 697 -23.24 4.48 30.95
CA GLY A 697 -22.51 5.47 30.15
C GLY A 697 -21.01 5.18 30.01
N GLY A 698 -20.31 6.09 29.33
CA GLY A 698 -18.89 5.93 28.98
C GLY A 698 -17.88 6.79 29.75
N SER A 699 -18.30 7.81 30.51
CA SER A 699 -17.38 8.70 31.24
C SER A 699 -17.21 8.27 32.70
N GLU A 700 -16.04 8.53 33.32
CA GLU A 700 -15.80 8.32 34.76
C GLU A 700 -15.92 9.65 35.57
N GLU A 701 -16.07 10.81 34.92
CA GLU A 701 -16.10 12.10 35.64
C GLU A 701 -17.26 12.18 36.64
N LEU A 702 -16.93 12.01 37.93
CA LEU A 702 -17.82 12.32 39.04
C LEU A 702 -18.03 13.84 39.11
N LEU A 703 -19.15 14.27 39.70
CA LEU A 703 -19.53 15.69 39.85
C LEU A 703 -18.43 16.58 40.50
N ASP A 704 -17.47 15.97 41.21
CA ASP A 704 -16.38 16.64 41.92
C ASP A 704 -15.00 16.52 41.24
N GLY A 705 -14.92 15.92 40.03
CA GLY A 705 -13.65 15.71 39.31
C GLY A 705 -12.78 14.55 39.84
N ASN A 706 -13.27 13.79 40.82
CA ASN A 706 -12.58 12.61 41.34
C ASN A 706 -12.88 11.36 40.48
N THR A 707 -11.88 10.50 40.28
CA THR A 707 -12.06 9.16 39.68
C THR A 707 -12.74 8.21 40.67
N MET A 708 -13.49 7.21 40.21
CA MET A 708 -14.07 6.22 41.11
C MET A 708 -12.96 5.41 41.84
N PRO A 709 -13.14 5.07 43.12
CA PRO A 709 -12.13 4.34 43.88
C PRO A 709 -12.02 2.86 43.49
N GLU A 710 -13.09 2.25 42.98
CA GLU A 710 -13.19 0.81 42.69
C GLU A 710 -12.08 0.34 41.75
N LYS A 711 -11.56 -0.86 41.98
CA LYS A 711 -10.52 -1.45 41.11
C LYS A 711 -11.06 -1.69 39.70
N ILE A 712 -12.29 -2.19 39.59
CA ILE A 712 -12.90 -2.57 38.31
C ILE A 712 -14.20 -1.79 38.10
N ILE A 713 -14.32 -1.15 36.95
CA ILE A 713 -15.54 -0.50 36.48
C ILE A 713 -16.09 -1.30 35.29
N ILE A 714 -17.28 -1.85 35.44
CA ILE A 714 -17.97 -2.61 34.40
C ILE A 714 -18.84 -1.65 33.58
N LEU A 715 -18.63 -1.62 32.26
CA LEU A 715 -19.49 -0.89 31.34
C LEU A 715 -20.66 -1.76 30.88
N LEU A 716 -21.86 -1.20 30.99
CA LEU A 716 -23.10 -1.86 30.67
C LEU A 716 -23.37 -1.87 29.16
N THR A 717 -22.68 -2.73 28.41
CA THR A 717 -22.77 -2.82 26.94
C THR A 717 -23.45 -4.09 26.42
N LYS A 718 -23.78 -5.03 27.32
CA LYS A 718 -24.24 -6.42 27.08
C LYS A 718 -24.47 -6.79 25.61
N GLY A 719 -23.40 -7.15 24.91
CA GLY A 719 -23.45 -7.75 23.58
C GLY A 719 -23.93 -6.84 22.44
N ASP A 720 -24.27 -5.57 22.69
CA ASP A 720 -24.46 -4.60 21.62
C ASP A 720 -23.08 -4.14 21.12
N ARG A 721 -22.68 -4.64 19.94
CA ARG A 721 -21.37 -4.36 19.33
C ARG A 721 -21.05 -2.87 19.24
N TYR A 722 -22.05 -2.01 19.01
CA TYR A 722 -21.83 -0.57 18.85
C TYR A 722 -21.74 0.13 20.20
N ALA A 723 -22.49 -0.33 21.21
CA ALA A 723 -22.28 0.12 22.58
C ALA A 723 -20.88 -0.26 23.08
N ARG A 724 -20.34 -1.40 22.64
CA ARG A 724 -18.97 -1.83 22.93
C ARG A 724 -17.92 -0.97 22.21
N TRP A 725 -18.12 -0.67 20.92
CA TRP A 725 -17.28 0.30 20.20
C TRP A 725 -17.34 1.69 20.83
N HIS A 726 -18.52 2.09 21.31
CA HIS A 726 -18.72 3.34 22.03
C HIS A 726 -17.87 3.40 23.29
N ALA A 727 -17.98 2.37 24.13
CA ALA A 727 -17.20 2.20 25.34
C ALA A 727 -15.69 2.29 25.08
N ILE A 728 -15.15 1.49 24.16
CA ILE A 728 -13.72 1.46 23.85
C ILE A 728 -13.22 2.84 23.39
N THR A 729 -13.97 3.48 22.49
CA THR A 729 -13.52 4.75 21.90
C THR A 729 -13.60 5.90 22.88
N TRP A 730 -14.66 5.93 23.69
CA TRP A 730 -14.85 6.99 24.67
C TRP A 730 -13.90 6.87 25.86
N LEU A 731 -13.69 5.65 26.37
CA LEU A 731 -12.77 5.40 27.48
C LEU A 731 -11.32 5.76 27.13
N ALA A 732 -10.91 5.58 25.88
CA ALA A 732 -9.55 5.89 25.44
C ALA A 732 -9.13 7.35 25.74
N MET A 733 -10.09 8.29 25.80
CA MET A 733 -9.81 9.67 26.21
C MET A 733 -9.59 9.80 27.72
N GLY A 734 -10.29 9.02 28.55
CA GLY A 734 -10.23 9.08 30.02
C GLY A 734 -9.20 8.14 30.67
N VAL A 735 -8.55 7.26 29.90
CA VAL A 735 -7.46 6.38 30.40
C VAL A 735 -6.32 7.21 30.99
N PHE A 736 -6.02 8.38 30.41
CA PHE A 736 -4.95 9.27 30.88
C PHE A 736 -5.22 9.79 32.30
N ASP A 737 -6.45 10.21 32.57
CA ASP A 737 -6.81 10.81 33.87
C ASP A 737 -7.04 9.72 34.95
N SER A 738 -7.66 8.61 34.57
CA SER A 738 -8.01 7.52 35.49
C SER A 738 -6.87 6.57 35.81
N ARG A 739 -5.83 6.53 34.96
CA ARG A 739 -4.77 5.50 34.93
C ARG A 739 -5.32 4.07 34.85
N ARG A 740 -6.56 3.89 34.38
CA ARG A 740 -7.19 2.58 34.19
C ARG A 740 -6.82 1.99 32.85
N LYS A 741 -6.66 0.68 32.80
CA LYS A 741 -6.52 -0.07 31.54
C LYS A 741 -7.90 -0.48 31.02
N ILE A 742 -8.07 -0.59 29.71
CA ILE A 742 -9.32 -1.06 29.10
C ILE A 742 -9.18 -2.56 28.82
N ALA A 743 -10.15 -3.35 29.28
CA ALA A 743 -10.28 -4.75 28.94
C ALA A 743 -11.61 -5.02 28.25
N LEU A 744 -11.57 -5.86 27.22
CA LEU A 744 -12.71 -6.24 26.41
C LEU A 744 -12.96 -7.74 26.56
N ARG A 745 -14.18 -8.10 26.96
CA ARG A 745 -14.61 -9.50 27.01
C ARG A 745 -14.73 -10.06 25.59
N SER A 746 -14.05 -11.15 25.25
CA SER A 746 -14.35 -11.84 23.98
C SER A 746 -15.73 -12.48 24.02
N ASN A 747 -16.34 -12.76 22.86
CA ASN A 747 -17.55 -13.58 22.81
C ASN A 747 -17.31 -14.93 23.48
N GLN A 748 -16.13 -15.53 23.33
CA GLN A 748 -15.70 -16.83 23.87
C GLN A 748 -15.42 -16.86 25.38
N CYS A 749 -15.56 -15.74 26.09
CA CYS A 749 -15.41 -15.67 27.53
C CYS A 749 -16.77 -15.33 28.19
N CYS A 750 -17.11 -15.98 29.30
CA CYS A 750 -18.29 -15.59 30.06
C CYS A 750 -18.01 -14.37 30.96
N GLU A 751 -19.07 -13.65 31.31
CA GLU A 751 -18.98 -12.40 32.08
C GLU A 751 -18.32 -12.62 33.46
N SER A 752 -18.60 -13.74 34.13
CA SER A 752 -17.99 -14.09 35.43
C SER A 752 -16.49 -14.34 35.29
N CYS A 753 -16.06 -15.15 34.32
CA CYS A 753 -14.63 -15.43 34.11
C CYS A 753 -13.85 -14.19 33.71
N ALA A 754 -14.45 -13.31 32.91
CA ALA A 754 -13.82 -12.03 32.57
C ALA A 754 -13.61 -11.15 33.80
N LEU A 755 -14.60 -11.09 34.70
CA LEU A 755 -14.48 -10.35 35.95
C LEU A 755 -13.43 -10.97 36.88
N ASP A 756 -13.46 -12.29 37.08
CA ASP A 756 -12.50 -13.01 37.93
C ASP A 756 -11.06 -12.86 37.41
N TYR A 757 -10.88 -12.92 36.09
CA TYR A 757 -9.60 -12.67 35.45
C TYR A 757 -9.08 -11.28 35.78
N LEU A 758 -9.86 -10.23 35.57
CA LEU A 758 -9.43 -8.85 35.88
C LEU A 758 -9.25 -8.60 37.38
N ALA A 759 -10.05 -9.26 38.23
CA ALA A 759 -9.87 -9.20 39.68
C ALA A 759 -8.49 -9.72 40.10
N SER A 760 -7.94 -10.69 39.38
CA SER A 760 -6.57 -11.20 39.59
C SER A 760 -5.46 -10.30 39.02
N GLN A 761 -5.74 -9.42 38.06
CA GLN A 761 -4.74 -8.55 37.45
C GLN A 761 -4.35 -7.37 38.36
N LYS A 762 -3.12 -6.87 38.25
CA LYS A 762 -2.67 -5.65 38.94
C LYS A 762 -3.27 -4.39 38.30
N GLY A 763 -3.32 -3.29 39.05
CA GLY A 763 -3.81 -2.00 38.57
C GLY A 763 -5.34 -1.87 38.54
N LYS A 764 -5.82 -0.75 38.00
CA LYS A 764 -7.23 -0.43 37.86
C LYS A 764 -7.70 -0.69 36.42
N TRP A 765 -8.94 -1.13 36.26
CA TRP A 765 -9.47 -1.61 34.98
C TRP A 765 -10.87 -1.08 34.67
N TYR A 766 -11.13 -0.86 33.38
CA TYR A 766 -12.46 -0.88 32.80
C TYR A 766 -12.71 -2.24 32.16
N LEU A 767 -13.88 -2.83 32.41
CA LEU A 767 -14.34 -4.06 31.78
C LEU A 767 -15.52 -3.76 30.85
N VAL A 768 -15.32 -3.95 29.55
CA VAL A 768 -16.37 -3.85 28.52
C VAL A 768 -16.94 -5.25 28.27
N LEU A 769 -18.25 -5.42 28.49
CA LEU A 769 -18.95 -6.72 28.46
C LEU A 769 -19.70 -7.05 27.18
#